data_AF-A0A7J6EGZ4-F1
#
_entry.id   AF-A0A7J6EGZ4-F1
#
_cell.length_a   1.000
_cell.length_b   1.000
_cell.length_c   1.000
_cell.angle_alpha   90.00
_cell.angle_beta   90.00
_cell.angle_gamma   90.00
#
_symmetry.space_group_name_H-M   'P 1'
#
loop_
_entity.id
_entity.type
_entity.pdbx_description
1 polymer ?
#
loop_
_entity_poly.entity_id
_entity_poly.type
_entity_poly.pdbx_seq_one_letter_code
_entity_poly.pdbx_strand_id
1 'polypeptide(L)'
;MGSKPWLHPAPTYRPLETYWDTDEDAPGPRCGHTLTAVAATKTHGPRLILFGGATAIEGGAASSAPGIRLAGVTNSVHAYDVLTRKWIRVRPAGDPPSPRAAHAAAAVGTMVVFQGGIGPAGHSTDDLYVLDLTNDKFKWHRVVVQGQGPGPRYGHVMDLVAQRYLVTVSGNDGKRVLSDAWVLDTAQKPYVWQRLNPEGDRPSARMYATASARSDGMFLLCGGRDASGTPMADAYGLLMHRNGQWEWTLAPGVSPSSRYQHAAVFVGARLHVTGGVLRGGRGVEGEAAIAVLDTAAGVWLDRNGLVTSPRTSKHSDYDPSLELMRRCRHAASSIGVRIYIYGGLRGDILLDDFLVAENSSFQAEMNSPVLTSERSTPITSPKVHHANLSFSTTPTQDGESESSTSGGLSMDKNSMEKLREASAAEAEAASAVWQALQSSPVAPEETSVSDDNSQAAETISDGSDNEADVRLHPRAVVVAKEAIGNLGGMVRQLSLDQFENESRRMVPVNNDLSYPAKKFTRQRSPQGLHKKIISALLRPRNWKPPVNRRFFLDSYEVGELCYAAEQIFMQEPTVLQLKAPVKVFGDLHGQFGDLMRLFDEYGFPSTAGDITLGTLFCLKVHSFAVSVTNYIEYPESVHLIRGNHEAADINALFGFRIECIERMGENDGIWAWTRFNQLFNYLPLAALIEKKIICMHGGIGRSIHSVEQIEKLERPITMDAGSIILMDLLWSDPTENDSVEGLRPNARGPGLVTFGPDRVTEFCKKNKLQLIIRAHECVMDGFERFAQGQLITLFSATNYCGTANNAGAILVVGRGLVVVPKLIHPLPPPLQSPETSPERVMEDTWMQLGHLFVELNIQRPPTPTRGRPQPDHDRSSLAYI
;
A
#
# COMPACT_ATOMS: atom_id res chain seq x y z
N MET A 1 25.57 25.02 7.76
CA MET A 1 24.24 25.58 8.09
C MET A 1 23.23 24.73 7.34
N GLY A 2 22.43 23.94 8.05
CA GLY A 2 21.48 23.01 7.43
C GLY A 2 20.35 23.74 6.73
N SER A 3 20.05 23.35 5.49
CA SER A 3 18.88 23.83 4.77
C SER A 3 17.61 23.42 5.54
N LYS A 4 16.83 24.40 6.00
CA LYS A 4 15.52 24.15 6.60
C LYS A 4 14.63 23.42 5.57
N PRO A 5 13.77 22.47 5.99
CA PRO A 5 12.73 21.95 5.11
C PRO A 5 11.89 23.13 4.61
N TRP A 6 11.65 23.17 3.30
CA TRP A 6 10.84 24.22 2.68
C TRP A 6 9.39 24.05 3.15
N LEU A 7 8.97 24.87 4.11
CA LEU A 7 7.59 24.90 4.59
C LEU A 7 6.75 25.69 3.58
N HIS A 8 5.82 25.01 2.91
CA HIS A 8 4.90 25.66 1.98
C HIS A 8 3.71 26.26 2.75
N PRO A 9 3.28 27.50 2.48
CA PRO A 9 2.10 28.08 3.11
C PRO A 9 0.81 27.33 2.74
N ALA A 10 -0.29 27.70 3.38
CA ALA A 10 -1.62 27.22 3.02
C ALA A 10 -2.03 27.67 1.60
N PRO A 11 -2.76 26.83 0.83
CA PRO A 11 -3.09 27.13 -0.55
C PRO A 11 -4.19 28.18 -0.67
N THR A 12 -4.28 28.81 -1.85
CA THR A 12 -5.34 29.77 -2.19
C THR A 12 -6.55 29.05 -2.78
N TYR A 13 -7.74 29.39 -2.30
CA TYR A 13 -9.02 28.87 -2.82
C TYR A 13 -9.61 29.82 -3.84
N ARG A 14 -10.23 29.26 -4.88
CA ARG A 14 -10.93 30.01 -5.93
C ARG A 14 -12.23 29.32 -6.33
N PRO A 15 -13.22 30.07 -6.85
CA PRO A 15 -14.41 29.48 -7.44
C PRO A 15 -14.06 28.50 -8.58
N LEU A 16 -14.77 27.38 -8.60
CA LEU A 16 -14.70 26.35 -9.62
C LEU A 16 -15.94 26.46 -10.50
N GLU A 17 -15.71 26.61 -11.80
CA GLU A 17 -16.78 26.58 -12.78
C GLU A 17 -17.30 25.15 -12.96
N THR A 18 -18.63 24.99 -12.93
CA THR A 18 -19.31 23.70 -13.07
C THR A 18 -20.56 23.80 -13.91
N TYR A 19 -20.94 22.68 -14.49
CA TYR A 19 -22.06 22.57 -15.42
C TYR A 19 -23.10 21.57 -14.94
N TRP A 20 -24.33 21.68 -15.44
CA TRP A 20 -25.42 20.73 -15.21
C TRP A 20 -26.44 20.85 -16.35
N ASP A 21 -27.21 19.79 -16.60
CA ASP A 21 -28.19 19.79 -17.71
C ASP A 21 -29.53 20.38 -17.29
N THR A 22 -29.96 20.11 -16.06
CA THR A 22 -31.25 20.53 -15.54
C THR A 22 -31.09 21.22 -14.19
N ASP A 23 -32.01 22.12 -13.83
CA ASP A 23 -31.96 22.80 -12.52
C ASP A 23 -32.00 21.83 -11.33
N GLU A 24 -32.61 20.65 -11.54
CA GLU A 24 -32.65 19.57 -10.54
C GLU A 24 -31.29 18.91 -10.33
N ASP A 25 -30.36 19.00 -11.30
CA ASP A 25 -29.00 18.44 -11.21
C ASP A 25 -28.05 19.32 -10.38
N ALA A 26 -28.37 20.60 -10.24
CA ALA A 26 -27.62 21.51 -9.39
C ALA A 26 -27.94 21.23 -7.91
N PRO A 27 -26.92 21.07 -7.03
CA PRO A 27 -27.20 20.84 -5.62
C PRO A 27 -27.82 22.06 -4.94
N GLY A 28 -27.63 23.28 -5.44
CA GLY A 28 -28.16 24.50 -4.83
C GLY A 28 -27.65 24.78 -3.41
N PRO A 29 -28.12 25.88 -2.78
CA PRO A 29 -27.55 26.38 -1.54
C PRO A 29 -27.85 25.46 -0.35
N ARG A 30 -26.81 25.08 0.40
CA ARG A 30 -26.96 24.14 1.53
C ARG A 30 -25.80 24.17 2.52
N CYS A 31 -26.09 23.77 3.75
CA CYS A 31 -25.07 23.57 4.79
C CYS A 31 -25.33 22.29 5.62
N GLY A 32 -24.32 21.81 6.34
CA GLY A 32 -24.41 20.59 7.15
C GLY A 32 -24.62 19.32 6.33
N HIS A 33 -24.27 19.34 5.05
CA HIS A 33 -24.21 18.18 4.16
C HIS A 33 -22.83 17.52 4.26
N THR A 34 -22.68 16.37 3.60
CA THR A 34 -21.37 15.73 3.40
C THR A 34 -20.96 15.82 1.94
N LEU A 35 -19.65 15.85 1.68
CA LEU A 35 -19.03 15.78 0.36
C LEU A 35 -17.95 14.70 0.45
N THR A 36 -18.14 13.59 -0.24
CA THR A 36 -17.24 12.42 -0.12
C THR A 36 -16.60 12.13 -1.47
N ALA A 37 -15.27 12.03 -1.51
CA ALA A 37 -14.57 11.59 -2.70
C ALA A 37 -14.70 10.08 -2.88
N VAL A 38 -15.03 9.67 -4.10
CA VAL A 38 -15.13 8.28 -4.49
C VAL A 38 -14.21 8.07 -5.68
N ALA A 39 -13.44 6.98 -5.64
CA ALA A 39 -12.55 6.59 -6.72
C ALA A 39 -13.31 6.41 -8.04
N ALA A 40 -12.57 6.51 -9.15
CA ALA A 40 -13.10 6.24 -10.47
C ALA A 40 -13.63 4.79 -10.57
N THR A 41 -14.68 4.59 -11.36
CA THR A 41 -15.15 3.28 -11.79
C THR A 41 -14.84 3.07 -13.27
N LYS A 42 -15.04 1.85 -13.79
CA LYS A 42 -14.88 1.56 -15.23
C LYS A 42 -15.69 2.48 -16.15
N THR A 43 -16.81 3.00 -15.66
CA THR A 43 -17.80 3.77 -16.42
C THR A 43 -17.85 5.24 -16.06
N HIS A 44 -17.28 5.64 -14.92
CA HIS A 44 -17.33 7.01 -14.43
C HIS A 44 -15.98 7.44 -13.87
N GLY A 45 -15.58 8.69 -14.11
CA GLY A 45 -14.37 9.26 -13.52
C GLY A 45 -14.44 9.35 -11.98
N PRO A 46 -13.37 9.88 -11.35
CA PRO A 46 -13.41 10.18 -9.93
C PRO A 46 -14.52 11.21 -9.66
N ARG A 47 -15.30 10.97 -8.60
CA ARG A 47 -16.52 11.73 -8.30
C ARG A 47 -16.55 12.24 -6.89
N LEU A 48 -17.23 13.37 -6.69
CA LEU A 48 -17.58 13.88 -5.38
C LEU A 48 -19.07 13.66 -5.16
N ILE A 49 -19.41 12.96 -4.09
CA ILE A 49 -20.79 12.62 -3.73
C ILE A 49 -21.24 13.56 -2.65
N LEU A 50 -22.24 14.38 -2.97
CA LEU A 50 -22.90 15.28 -2.05
C LEU A 50 -24.19 14.65 -1.56
N PHE A 51 -24.38 14.59 -0.24
CA PHE A 51 -25.61 14.07 0.35
C PHE A 51 -26.16 14.95 1.47
N GLY A 52 -27.47 15.13 1.45
CA GLY A 52 -28.24 15.76 2.51
C GLY A 52 -27.92 17.24 2.75
N GLY A 53 -28.01 17.65 4.01
CA GLY A 53 -27.87 19.04 4.45
C GLY A 53 -29.20 19.79 4.52
N ALA A 54 -29.13 21.02 5.02
CA ALA A 54 -30.25 21.95 5.11
C ALA A 54 -30.19 22.96 3.96
N THR A 55 -31.29 23.12 3.23
CA THR A 55 -31.43 24.06 2.11
C THR A 55 -32.19 25.33 2.49
N ALA A 56 -32.65 25.45 3.74
CA ALA A 56 -33.28 26.65 4.28
C ALA A 56 -32.87 26.91 5.74
N ILE A 57 -33.10 28.14 6.19
CA ILE A 57 -32.83 28.61 7.55
C ILE A 57 -34.16 29.13 8.12
N GLU A 58 -34.55 28.71 9.32
CA GLU A 58 -35.73 29.26 10.02
C GLU A 58 -35.35 30.49 10.88
N GLY A 59 -35.85 31.68 10.48
CA GLY A 59 -36.35 32.75 11.37
C GLY A 59 -35.40 33.68 12.15
N GLY A 60 -35.14 34.86 11.55
CA GLY A 60 -35.06 36.24 12.09
C GLY A 60 -34.89 36.58 13.59
N ALA A 61 -33.94 37.50 13.84
CA ALA A 61 -33.80 38.58 14.85
C ALA A 61 -34.30 38.47 16.32
N ALA A 62 -35.06 37.46 16.76
CA ALA A 62 -35.75 37.48 18.05
C ALA A 62 -35.56 36.24 18.93
N SER A 63 -34.65 35.31 18.62
CA SER A 63 -34.36 34.17 19.51
C SER A 63 -32.93 34.20 20.04
N SER A 64 -32.81 34.27 21.37
CA SER A 64 -31.57 34.35 22.15
C SER A 64 -30.85 33.01 22.31
N ALA A 65 -31.14 32.01 21.48
CA ALA A 65 -30.50 30.70 21.49
C ALA A 65 -29.56 30.55 20.28
N PRO A 66 -28.25 30.30 20.46
CA PRO A 66 -27.29 30.20 19.35
C PRO A 66 -27.42 28.85 18.66
N GLY A 67 -28.41 28.73 17.77
CA GLY A 67 -28.63 27.56 16.94
C GLY A 67 -29.63 27.86 15.84
N ILE A 68 -29.14 28.12 14.63
CA ILE A 68 -29.97 28.09 13.43
C ILE A 68 -30.73 26.77 13.41
N ARG A 69 -32.07 26.85 13.47
CA ARG A 69 -32.94 25.70 13.21
C ARG A 69 -32.85 25.42 11.72
N LEU A 70 -32.28 24.26 11.41
CA LEU A 70 -32.12 23.79 10.04
C LEU A 70 -33.51 23.48 9.50
N ALA A 71 -33.94 24.24 8.49
CA ALA A 71 -35.18 24.00 7.76
C ALA A 71 -34.85 23.45 6.37
N GLY A 72 -35.81 22.79 5.72
CA GLY A 72 -35.56 22.21 4.40
C GLY A 72 -34.41 21.20 4.38
N VAL A 73 -34.27 20.36 5.41
CA VAL A 73 -33.31 19.26 5.35
C VAL A 73 -33.72 18.28 4.25
N THR A 74 -32.74 17.80 3.49
CA THR A 74 -32.96 16.94 2.33
C THR A 74 -32.21 15.61 2.47
N ASN A 75 -32.59 14.62 1.66
CA ASN A 75 -31.83 13.39 1.40
C ASN A 75 -31.45 13.29 -0.08
N SER A 76 -31.43 14.41 -0.81
CA SER A 76 -30.97 14.45 -2.20
C SER A 76 -29.51 14.01 -2.30
N VAL A 77 -29.20 13.22 -3.32
CA VAL A 77 -27.83 12.84 -3.69
C VAL A 77 -27.46 13.57 -4.98
N HIS A 78 -26.31 14.21 -5.00
CA HIS A 78 -25.72 14.77 -6.22
C HIS A 78 -24.31 14.20 -6.41
N ALA A 79 -23.93 13.95 -7.65
CA ALA A 79 -22.59 13.53 -8.00
C ALA A 79 -21.96 14.57 -8.91
N TYR A 80 -20.76 15.01 -8.53
CA TYR A 80 -19.90 15.83 -9.39
C TYR A 80 -18.86 14.94 -10.03
N ASP A 81 -18.83 14.90 -11.35
CA ASP A 81 -17.77 14.24 -12.12
C ASP A 81 -16.64 15.24 -12.36
N VAL A 82 -15.44 14.91 -11.85
CA VAL A 82 -14.29 15.82 -11.87
C VAL A 82 -13.73 16.03 -13.28
N LEU A 83 -13.86 15.04 -14.16
CA LEU A 83 -13.32 15.10 -15.51
C LEU A 83 -14.19 15.97 -16.42
N THR A 84 -15.51 15.75 -16.36
CA THR A 84 -16.50 16.50 -17.15
C THR A 84 -16.91 17.81 -16.50
N ARG A 85 -16.55 18.03 -15.23
CA ARG A 85 -16.92 19.19 -14.40
C ARG A 85 -18.43 19.37 -14.27
N LYS A 86 -19.16 18.27 -14.26
CA LYS A 86 -20.61 18.26 -14.34
C LYS A 86 -21.23 17.72 -13.06
N TRP A 87 -22.24 18.43 -12.57
CA TRP A 87 -23.15 17.94 -11.55
C TRP A 87 -24.30 17.18 -12.19
N ILE A 88 -24.67 16.07 -11.55
CA ILE A 88 -25.87 15.32 -11.85
C ILE A 88 -26.61 15.03 -10.55
N ARG A 89 -27.95 15.07 -10.59
CA ARG A 89 -28.77 14.55 -9.51
C ARG A 89 -28.95 13.07 -9.66
N VAL A 90 -28.59 12.38 -8.59
CA VAL A 90 -28.59 10.93 -8.57
C VAL A 90 -29.89 10.45 -7.92
N ARG A 91 -30.53 9.45 -8.54
CA ARG A 91 -31.71 8.76 -8.01
C ARG A 91 -31.42 7.27 -7.84
N PRO A 92 -30.72 6.87 -6.76
CA PRO A 92 -30.40 5.47 -6.53
C PRO A 92 -31.66 4.65 -6.28
N ALA A 93 -31.64 3.37 -6.66
CA ALA A 93 -32.71 2.45 -6.32
C ALA A 93 -32.63 2.00 -4.84
N GLY A 94 -33.76 1.58 -4.27
CA GLY A 94 -33.86 1.22 -2.85
C GLY A 94 -34.20 2.41 -1.95
N ASP A 95 -34.43 2.13 -0.66
CA ASP A 95 -34.90 3.13 0.28
C ASP A 95 -33.76 4.05 0.74
N PRO A 96 -33.82 5.37 0.47
CA PRO A 96 -32.80 6.29 0.93
C PRO A 96 -32.89 6.50 2.45
N PRO A 97 -31.80 6.99 3.09
CA PRO A 97 -31.89 7.51 4.44
C PRO A 97 -32.91 8.66 4.51
N SER A 98 -33.50 8.88 5.67
CA SER A 98 -34.36 10.04 5.91
C SER A 98 -33.61 11.36 5.69
N PRO A 99 -34.31 12.45 5.29
CA PRO A 99 -33.72 13.78 5.17
C PRO A 99 -32.98 14.22 6.42
N ARG A 100 -31.74 14.68 6.28
CA ARG A 100 -30.86 14.94 7.42
C ARG A 100 -29.72 15.89 7.14
N ALA A 101 -29.22 16.51 8.20
CA ALA A 101 -28.00 17.30 8.23
C ALA A 101 -27.09 16.87 9.38
N ALA A 102 -25.84 17.36 9.41
CA ALA A 102 -24.85 17.07 10.45
C ALA A 102 -24.65 15.56 10.70
N HIS A 103 -24.82 14.75 9.67
CA HIS A 103 -24.43 13.34 9.62
C HIS A 103 -22.96 13.24 9.24
N ALA A 104 -22.36 12.06 9.44
CA ALA A 104 -21.02 11.78 8.93
C ALA A 104 -21.10 10.85 7.71
N ALA A 105 -20.12 10.96 6.82
CA ALA A 105 -19.98 10.09 5.66
C ALA A 105 -18.52 9.74 5.42
N ALA A 106 -18.25 8.51 4.98
CA ALA A 106 -16.92 8.02 4.69
C ALA A 106 -16.95 7.14 3.43
N ALA A 107 -15.90 7.21 2.61
CA ALA A 107 -15.75 6.33 1.46
C ALA A 107 -15.23 4.96 1.90
N VAL A 108 -15.83 3.89 1.37
CA VAL A 108 -15.34 2.51 1.50
C VAL A 108 -15.24 1.94 0.09
N GLY A 109 -14.05 2.04 -0.49
CA GLY A 109 -13.83 1.74 -1.91
C GLY A 109 -14.66 2.66 -2.81
N THR A 110 -15.55 2.08 -3.62
CA THR A 110 -16.48 2.81 -4.49
C THR A 110 -17.83 3.10 -3.84
N MET A 111 -18.00 2.82 -2.55
CA MET A 111 -19.24 3.04 -1.82
C MET A 111 -19.09 4.21 -0.85
N VAL A 112 -20.21 4.84 -0.50
CA VAL A 112 -20.24 5.86 0.55
C VAL A 112 -21.12 5.37 1.69
N VAL A 113 -20.57 5.37 2.90
CA VAL A 113 -21.27 4.98 4.12
C VAL A 113 -21.70 6.24 4.86
N PHE A 114 -22.96 6.30 5.28
CA PHE A 114 -23.57 7.42 5.99
C PHE A 114 -24.04 6.97 7.36
N GLN A 115 -23.72 7.75 8.39
CA GLN A 115 -24.07 7.44 9.77
C GLN A 115 -24.70 8.63 10.48
N GLY A 116 -25.81 8.36 11.16
CA GLY A 116 -26.52 9.31 12.02
C GLY A 116 -26.97 10.60 11.34
N GLY A 117 -26.96 11.70 12.08
CA GLY A 117 -27.46 13.01 11.65
C GLY A 117 -28.73 13.43 12.38
N ILE A 118 -29.23 14.63 12.05
CA ILE A 118 -30.45 15.21 12.60
C ILE A 118 -31.44 15.50 11.47
N GLY A 119 -32.67 15.00 11.61
CA GLY A 119 -33.76 15.22 10.66
C GLY A 119 -34.66 16.41 11.02
N PRO A 120 -35.75 16.65 10.25
CA PRO A 120 -36.65 17.78 10.47
C PRO A 120 -37.32 17.79 11.85
N ALA A 121 -37.59 16.59 12.39
CA ALA A 121 -38.19 16.43 13.71
C ALA A 121 -37.24 16.78 14.87
N GLY A 122 -35.97 17.11 14.59
CA GLY A 122 -34.97 17.43 15.61
C GLY A 122 -34.42 16.22 16.36
N HIS A 123 -34.81 15.00 15.98
CA HIS A 123 -34.28 13.77 16.55
C HIS A 123 -33.03 13.31 15.79
N SER A 124 -32.04 12.85 16.55
CA SER A 124 -30.84 12.22 16.01
C SER A 124 -31.11 10.76 15.64
N THR A 125 -30.41 10.27 14.61
CA THR A 125 -30.51 8.87 14.17
C THR A 125 -29.21 8.11 14.42
N ASP A 126 -29.29 6.78 14.49
CA ASP A 126 -28.19 5.83 14.68
C ASP A 126 -28.05 4.83 13.52
N ASP A 127 -28.80 5.06 12.45
CA ASP A 127 -28.83 4.23 11.27
C ASP A 127 -27.53 4.34 10.45
N LEU A 128 -27.19 3.23 9.79
CA LEU A 128 -26.05 3.10 8.90
C LEU A 128 -26.57 2.75 7.50
N TYR A 129 -26.27 3.60 6.53
CA TYR A 129 -26.67 3.42 5.14
C TYR A 129 -25.44 3.40 4.24
N VAL A 130 -25.51 2.62 3.17
CA VAL A 130 -24.49 2.55 2.13
C VAL A 130 -25.13 2.95 0.82
N LEU A 131 -24.52 3.92 0.15
CA LEU A 131 -24.76 4.21 -1.26
C LEU A 131 -23.73 3.42 -2.08
N ASP A 132 -24.18 2.39 -2.76
CA ASP A 132 -23.36 1.60 -3.67
C ASP A 132 -23.28 2.27 -5.04
N LEU A 133 -22.08 2.73 -5.40
CA LEU A 133 -21.78 3.38 -6.68
C LEU A 133 -20.95 2.47 -7.60
N THR A 134 -20.82 1.18 -7.26
CA THR A 134 -19.96 0.23 -7.96
C THR A 134 -20.43 -0.02 -9.40
N ASN A 135 -21.74 0.00 -9.62
CA ASN A 135 -22.37 -0.20 -10.93
C ASN A 135 -23.14 1.07 -11.35
N ASP A 136 -23.46 1.21 -12.64
CA ASP A 136 -24.18 2.39 -13.17
C ASP A 136 -25.57 2.59 -12.56
N LYS A 137 -26.18 1.49 -12.08
CA LYS A 137 -27.42 1.53 -11.30
C LYS A 137 -27.07 1.62 -9.82
N PHE A 138 -26.91 2.85 -9.33
CA PHE A 138 -26.60 3.09 -7.92
C PHE A 138 -27.75 2.62 -7.02
N LYS A 139 -27.40 2.14 -5.83
CA LYS A 139 -28.36 1.56 -4.88
C LYS A 139 -28.12 1.99 -3.45
N TRP A 140 -29.22 2.18 -2.73
CA TRP A 140 -29.21 2.32 -1.29
C TRP A 140 -29.32 0.96 -0.61
N HIS A 141 -28.49 0.76 0.41
CA HIS A 141 -28.53 -0.38 1.31
C HIS A 141 -28.54 0.11 2.74
N ARG A 142 -29.58 -0.26 3.51
CA ARG A 142 -29.53 -0.12 4.96
C ARG A 142 -28.69 -1.24 5.53
N VAL A 143 -27.66 -0.90 6.30
CA VAL A 143 -26.77 -1.88 6.94
C VAL A 143 -27.36 -2.24 8.29
N VAL A 144 -27.59 -3.54 8.49
CA VAL A 144 -27.96 -4.08 9.79
C VAL A 144 -26.68 -4.36 10.56
N VAL A 145 -26.50 -3.64 11.67
CA VAL A 145 -25.41 -3.86 12.62
C VAL A 145 -25.94 -4.62 13.83
N GLN A 146 -25.17 -5.58 14.33
CA GLN A 146 -25.51 -6.37 15.52
C GLN A 146 -24.88 -5.77 16.77
N GLY A 147 -25.55 -5.96 17.91
CA GLY A 147 -25.06 -5.52 19.22
C GLY A 147 -25.25 -4.02 19.48
N GLN A 148 -24.54 -3.50 20.48
CA GLN A 148 -24.56 -2.07 20.79
C GLN A 148 -23.69 -1.31 19.79
N GLY A 149 -24.16 -0.15 19.37
CA GLY A 149 -23.42 0.76 18.52
C GLY A 149 -23.20 2.13 19.16
N PRO A 150 -22.67 3.08 18.38
CA PRO A 150 -22.52 4.47 18.83
C PRO A 150 -23.86 5.12 19.21
N GLY A 151 -25.00 4.55 18.85
CA GLY A 151 -26.31 5.12 19.16
C GLY A 151 -26.55 6.43 18.41
N PRO A 152 -27.69 7.08 18.66
CA PRO A 152 -28.15 8.17 17.81
C PRO A 152 -27.33 9.42 18.06
N ARG A 153 -26.77 10.01 17.00
CA ARG A 153 -25.91 11.19 17.15
C ARG A 153 -25.81 12.06 15.89
N TYR A 154 -25.52 13.34 16.10
CA TYR A 154 -25.24 14.32 15.04
C TYR A 154 -24.02 15.17 15.40
N GLY A 155 -23.42 15.83 14.40
CA GLY A 155 -22.21 16.62 14.55
C GLY A 155 -21.01 15.81 15.04
N HIS A 156 -21.02 14.50 14.78
CA HIS A 156 -19.91 13.59 15.00
C HIS A 156 -19.07 13.51 13.72
N VAL A 157 -17.93 12.83 13.81
CA VAL A 157 -17.06 12.55 12.67
C VAL A 157 -16.99 11.05 12.44
N MET A 158 -16.80 10.67 11.18
CA MET A 158 -16.56 9.29 10.76
C MET A 158 -15.62 9.31 9.57
N ASP A 159 -14.61 8.44 9.57
CA ASP A 159 -13.77 8.21 8.39
C ASP A 159 -13.25 6.77 8.37
N LEU A 160 -12.76 6.32 7.21
CA LEU A 160 -12.20 4.98 7.02
C LEU A 160 -10.70 4.98 7.36
N VAL A 161 -10.36 4.33 8.46
CA VAL A 161 -9.01 4.18 8.95
C VAL A 161 -8.41 2.86 8.45
N ALA A 162 -7.16 2.92 7.99
CA ALA A 162 -6.41 1.76 7.48
C ALA A 162 -7.18 0.94 6.43
N GLN A 163 -8.03 1.62 5.63
CA GLN A 163 -8.88 1.03 4.58
C GLN A 163 -9.84 -0.09 5.05
N ARG A 164 -10.07 -0.22 6.36
CA ARG A 164 -10.85 -1.33 6.95
C ARG A 164 -11.77 -0.91 8.09
N TYR A 165 -11.35 0.05 8.89
CA TYR A 165 -12.02 0.39 10.13
C TYR A 165 -12.79 1.69 9.96
N LEU A 166 -14.12 1.63 9.92
CA LEU A 166 -14.93 2.84 10.03
C LEU A 166 -14.87 3.31 11.48
N VAL A 167 -14.22 4.44 11.72
CA VAL A 167 -14.04 4.99 13.05
C VAL A 167 -14.96 6.19 13.23
N THR A 168 -15.88 6.09 14.18
CA THR A 168 -16.80 7.17 14.58
C THR A 168 -16.35 7.75 15.92
N VAL A 169 -16.23 9.09 15.98
CA VAL A 169 -15.80 9.78 17.21
C VAL A 169 -16.70 10.98 17.49
N SER A 170 -16.94 11.25 18.78
CA SER A 170 -17.58 12.47 19.28
C SER A 170 -19.05 12.64 18.84
N GLY A 171 -19.61 13.85 19.00
CA GLY A 171 -20.96 14.21 18.57
C GLY A 171 -21.90 14.55 19.71
N ASN A 172 -23.20 14.61 19.41
CA ASN A 172 -24.26 14.89 20.37
C ASN A 172 -25.44 13.95 20.14
N ASP A 173 -25.95 13.32 21.21
CA ASP A 173 -27.07 12.36 21.18
C ASP A 173 -28.46 13.01 21.37
N GLY A 174 -28.51 14.35 21.32
CA GLY A 174 -29.70 15.15 21.63
C GLY A 174 -29.80 15.53 23.11
N LYS A 175 -29.01 14.92 24.00
CA LYS A 175 -28.99 15.21 25.44
C LYS A 175 -27.63 15.69 25.91
N ARG A 176 -26.55 15.07 25.42
CA ARG A 176 -25.18 15.27 25.89
C ARG A 176 -24.20 15.28 24.73
N VAL A 177 -23.12 16.02 24.93
CA VAL A 177 -21.96 15.97 24.04
C VAL A 177 -21.11 14.75 24.41
N LEU A 178 -20.57 14.05 23.41
CA LEU A 178 -19.92 12.75 23.55
C LEU A 178 -18.41 12.84 23.31
N SER A 179 -17.64 11.95 23.95
CA SER A 179 -16.18 11.77 23.77
C SER A 179 -15.80 10.33 23.40
N ASP A 180 -16.78 9.47 23.15
CA ASP A 180 -16.52 8.08 22.82
C ASP A 180 -15.99 7.93 21.39
N ALA A 181 -15.23 6.85 21.19
CA ALA A 181 -14.77 6.38 19.90
C ALA A 181 -15.29 4.96 19.67
N TRP A 182 -15.80 4.70 18.47
CA TRP A 182 -16.35 3.43 18.05
C TRP A 182 -15.72 3.03 16.73
N VAL A 183 -15.54 1.72 16.54
CA VAL A 183 -15.01 1.15 15.31
C VAL A 183 -15.94 0.08 14.77
N LEU A 184 -16.13 0.08 13.45
CA LEU A 184 -16.78 -0.99 12.71
C LEU A 184 -15.76 -1.58 11.73
N ASP A 185 -15.51 -2.88 11.81
CA ASP A 185 -14.71 -3.58 10.82
C ASP A 185 -15.55 -3.82 9.55
N THR A 186 -15.20 -3.15 8.46
CA THR A 186 -15.94 -3.27 7.19
C THR A 186 -15.67 -4.59 6.46
N ALA A 187 -14.63 -5.33 6.85
CA ALA A 187 -14.27 -6.62 6.25
C ALA A 187 -14.93 -7.82 6.95
N GLN A 188 -15.47 -7.64 8.15
CA GLN A 188 -16.00 -8.74 8.97
C GLN A 188 -17.53 -8.70 9.09
N LYS A 189 -18.18 -9.81 8.73
CA LYS A 189 -19.62 -10.03 8.97
C LYS A 189 -19.83 -11.08 10.07
N PRO A 190 -20.85 -10.96 10.93
CA PRO A 190 -21.83 -9.87 10.98
C PRO A 190 -21.15 -8.55 11.39
N TYR A 191 -21.67 -7.44 10.85
CA TYR A 191 -21.14 -6.11 11.16
C TYR A 191 -21.48 -5.76 12.60
N VAL A 192 -20.46 -5.54 13.42
CA VAL A 192 -20.60 -5.24 14.85
C VAL A 192 -19.75 -4.03 15.20
N TRP A 193 -20.38 -3.06 15.84
CA TRP A 193 -19.66 -1.91 16.40
C TRP A 193 -18.92 -2.32 17.67
N GLN A 194 -17.68 -1.89 17.80
CA GLN A 194 -16.87 -2.07 18.99
C GLN A 194 -16.53 -0.71 19.58
N ARG A 195 -16.77 -0.54 20.87
CA ARG A 195 -16.37 0.68 21.57
C ARG A 195 -14.87 0.63 21.82
N LEU A 196 -14.16 1.63 21.33
CA LEU A 196 -12.74 1.79 21.59
C LEU A 196 -12.52 2.38 22.99
N ASN A 197 -11.48 1.91 23.67
CA ASN A 197 -10.95 2.50 24.88
C ASN A 197 -9.48 2.87 24.68
N PRO A 198 -9.16 3.84 23.80
CA PRO A 198 -7.77 4.09 23.41
C PRO A 198 -6.94 4.60 24.59
N GLU A 199 -5.65 4.32 24.61
CA GLU A 199 -4.72 4.91 25.59
C GLU A 199 -4.34 6.36 25.20
N GLY A 200 -3.53 7.02 26.03
CA GLY A 200 -2.98 8.34 25.72
C GLY A 200 -3.90 9.54 25.97
N ASP A 201 -3.65 10.64 25.25
CA ASP A 201 -4.25 11.97 25.45
C ASP A 201 -5.67 12.03 24.87
N ARG A 202 -6.64 11.47 25.59
CA ARG A 202 -8.01 11.36 25.11
C ARG A 202 -8.65 12.74 24.88
N PRO A 203 -9.28 13.00 23.71
CA PRO A 203 -10.00 14.23 23.49
C PRO A 203 -11.22 14.33 24.41
N SER A 204 -11.44 15.52 24.96
CA SER A 204 -12.65 15.83 25.73
C SER A 204 -13.92 15.75 24.86
N ALA A 205 -15.07 15.63 25.52
CA ALA A 205 -16.36 15.57 24.83
C ALA A 205 -16.58 16.81 23.95
N ARG A 206 -16.92 16.58 22.67
CA ARG A 206 -17.08 17.64 21.67
C ARG A 206 -18.09 17.27 20.59
N MET A 207 -18.62 18.30 19.93
CA MET A 207 -19.44 18.16 18.72
C MET A 207 -19.02 19.20 17.68
N TYR A 208 -19.37 18.96 16.42
CA TYR A 208 -18.96 19.78 15.27
C TYR A 208 -17.44 19.98 15.17
N ALA A 209 -16.68 18.97 15.63
CA ALA A 209 -15.30 18.78 15.23
C ALA A 209 -15.26 18.27 13.79
N THR A 210 -14.06 18.24 13.21
CA THR A 210 -13.81 17.58 11.93
C THR A 210 -12.75 16.52 12.11
N ALA A 211 -12.76 15.52 11.24
CA ALA A 211 -11.68 14.58 11.15
C ALA A 211 -11.50 14.10 9.73
N SER A 212 -10.28 13.64 9.44
CA SER A 212 -9.94 12.97 8.22
C SER A 212 -8.92 11.88 8.53
N ALA A 213 -8.98 10.77 7.81
CA ALA A 213 -8.02 9.68 7.85
C ALA A 213 -7.02 9.84 6.71
N ARG A 214 -5.74 9.69 7.04
CA ARG A 214 -4.66 9.59 6.06
C ARG A 214 -4.53 8.15 5.58
N SER A 215 -3.97 7.97 4.38
CA SER A 215 -3.81 6.67 3.72
C SER A 215 -2.99 5.64 4.51
N ASP A 216 -2.19 6.08 5.48
CA ASP A 216 -1.39 5.23 6.37
C ASP A 216 -2.14 4.80 7.65
N GLY A 217 -3.40 5.20 7.82
CA GLY A 217 -4.22 4.83 8.96
C GLY A 217 -4.15 5.79 10.15
N MET A 218 -3.60 6.99 9.99
CA MET A 218 -3.75 8.05 10.99
C MET A 218 -5.10 8.76 10.86
N PHE A 219 -5.91 8.76 11.92
CA PHE A 219 -7.15 9.53 12.01
C PHE A 219 -6.92 10.80 12.81
N LEU A 220 -7.14 11.98 12.22
CA LEU A 220 -6.84 13.24 12.90
C LEU A 220 -8.11 14.03 13.18
N LEU A 221 -8.45 14.19 14.46
CA LEU A 221 -9.58 14.96 14.97
C LEU A 221 -9.15 16.39 15.30
N CYS A 222 -9.87 17.40 14.80
CA CYS A 222 -9.54 18.81 14.98
C CYS A 222 -10.73 19.63 15.50
N GLY A 223 -10.47 20.45 16.52
CA GLY A 223 -11.38 21.46 17.07
C GLY A 223 -12.71 20.89 17.57
N GLY A 224 -13.80 21.62 17.32
CA GLY A 224 -15.14 21.33 17.83
C GLY A 224 -15.52 22.23 18.99
N ARG A 225 -16.67 21.95 19.61
CA ARG A 225 -17.13 22.67 20.81
C ARG A 225 -17.62 21.71 21.88
N ASP A 226 -17.47 22.11 23.14
CA ASP A 226 -18.00 21.38 24.29
C ASP A 226 -19.51 21.65 24.50
N ALA A 227 -20.05 21.09 25.59
CA ALA A 227 -21.44 21.26 26.00
C ALA A 227 -21.81 22.71 26.39
N SER A 228 -20.82 23.54 26.77
CA SER A 228 -21.03 24.97 27.05
C SER A 228 -21.03 25.84 25.78
N GLY A 229 -20.74 25.24 24.62
CA GLY A 229 -20.57 25.95 23.36
C GLY A 229 -19.21 26.61 23.21
N THR A 230 -18.23 26.25 24.05
CA THR A 230 -16.87 26.78 23.97
C THR A 230 -16.10 26.08 22.84
N PRO A 231 -15.59 26.81 21.84
CA PRO A 231 -14.77 26.23 20.79
C PRO A 231 -13.42 25.74 21.32
N MET A 232 -12.86 24.75 20.64
CA MET A 232 -11.61 24.10 21.00
C MET A 232 -10.54 24.38 19.93
N ALA A 233 -9.30 24.53 20.36
CA ALA A 233 -8.12 24.83 19.53
C ALA A 233 -7.11 23.67 19.54
N ASP A 234 -7.55 22.46 19.83
CA ASP A 234 -6.71 21.27 19.89
C ASP A 234 -6.96 20.35 18.69
N ALA A 235 -5.98 19.50 18.42
CA ALA A 235 -6.07 18.44 17.44
C ALA A 235 -5.43 17.17 18.01
N TYR A 236 -5.98 16.01 17.68
CA TYR A 236 -5.51 14.71 18.19
C TYR A 236 -5.40 13.72 17.04
N GLY A 237 -4.30 12.96 17.01
CA GLY A 237 -4.16 11.78 16.18
C GLY A 237 -4.64 10.55 16.94
N LEU A 238 -5.48 9.74 16.31
CA LEU A 238 -5.83 8.39 16.72
C LEU A 238 -5.13 7.42 15.77
N LEU A 239 -4.29 6.56 16.33
CA LEU A 239 -3.49 5.59 15.61
C LEU A 239 -3.78 4.19 16.16
N MET A 240 -3.89 3.22 15.27
CA MET A 240 -3.94 1.82 15.65
C MET A 240 -2.52 1.25 15.63
N HIS A 241 -2.03 0.84 16.79
CA HIS A 241 -0.80 0.09 16.93
C HIS A 241 -0.96 -1.29 16.33
N ARG A 242 0.18 -1.92 16.01
CA ARG A 242 0.21 -3.25 15.39
C ARG A 242 -0.36 -4.36 16.26
N ASN A 243 -0.37 -4.18 17.58
CA ASN A 243 -1.02 -5.09 18.52
C ASN A 243 -2.56 -4.93 18.56
N GLY A 244 -3.13 -4.08 17.70
CA GLY A 244 -4.56 -3.77 17.64
C GLY A 244 -5.03 -2.78 18.70
N GLN A 245 -4.14 -2.27 19.55
CA GLN A 245 -4.46 -1.22 20.50
C GLN A 245 -4.54 0.12 19.80
N TRP A 246 -5.49 0.93 20.23
CA TRP A 246 -5.66 2.29 19.73
C TRP A 246 -5.06 3.27 20.73
N GLU A 247 -4.39 4.31 20.25
CA GLU A 247 -3.83 5.37 21.09
C GLU A 247 -4.18 6.75 20.54
N TRP A 248 -4.57 7.65 21.45
CA TRP A 248 -4.69 9.07 21.18
C TRP A 248 -3.37 9.79 21.50
N THR A 249 -2.95 10.68 20.61
CA THR A 249 -1.81 11.56 20.81
C THR A 249 -2.21 12.99 20.46
N LEU A 250 -1.82 13.96 21.29
CA LEU A 250 -2.00 15.37 20.95
C LEU A 250 -1.17 15.72 19.70
N ALA A 251 -1.79 16.39 18.73
CA ALA A 251 -1.10 16.82 17.52
C ALA A 251 -0.06 17.91 17.85
N PRO A 252 1.12 17.87 17.20
CA PRO A 252 2.20 18.80 17.49
C PRO A 252 1.93 20.23 16.96
N GLY A 253 2.70 21.18 17.48
CA GLY A 253 2.71 22.58 17.02
C GLY A 253 1.65 23.47 17.68
N VAL A 254 1.67 24.75 17.32
CA VAL A 254 0.69 25.74 17.81
C VAL A 254 -0.53 25.69 16.90
N SER A 255 -1.54 24.95 17.33
CA SER A 255 -2.81 24.87 16.62
C SER A 255 -3.45 26.26 16.42
N PRO A 256 -4.08 26.50 15.26
CA PRO A 256 -4.76 27.75 14.94
C PRO A 256 -5.95 28.02 15.87
N SER A 257 -6.55 29.21 15.73
CA SER A 257 -7.63 29.68 16.60
C SER A 257 -8.76 28.65 16.82
N SER A 258 -9.28 28.63 18.06
CA SER A 258 -10.32 27.71 18.51
C SER A 258 -11.56 27.78 17.62
N ARG A 259 -12.05 26.66 17.09
CA ARG A 259 -13.13 26.66 16.10
C ARG A 259 -14.00 25.40 16.11
N TYR A 260 -15.22 25.53 15.63
CA TYR A 260 -16.15 24.42 15.36
C TYR A 260 -16.89 24.65 14.04
N GLN A 261 -17.55 23.62 13.49
CA GLN A 261 -18.25 23.69 12.18
C GLN A 261 -17.35 24.12 11.01
N HIS A 262 -16.06 23.84 11.11
CA HIS A 262 -15.11 23.95 9.99
C HIS A 262 -15.19 22.68 9.13
N ALA A 263 -14.38 22.60 8.07
CA ALA A 263 -14.12 21.36 7.34
C ALA A 263 -12.63 21.02 7.43
N ALA A 264 -12.30 19.72 7.39
CA ALA A 264 -10.92 19.27 7.29
C ALA A 264 -10.76 18.09 6.32
N VAL A 265 -9.64 18.05 5.61
CA VAL A 265 -9.33 16.96 4.67
C VAL A 265 -7.82 16.80 4.50
N PHE A 266 -7.34 15.57 4.40
CA PHE A 266 -5.94 15.26 4.09
C PHE A 266 -5.61 15.40 2.60
N VAL A 267 -4.45 15.98 2.29
CA VAL A 267 -3.77 15.85 1.00
C VAL A 267 -2.32 15.48 1.26
N GLY A 268 -1.95 14.22 1.00
CA GLY A 268 -0.65 13.68 1.41
C GLY A 268 -0.47 13.75 2.92
N ALA A 269 0.64 14.32 3.39
CA ALA A 269 0.92 14.53 4.82
C ALA A 269 0.27 15.80 5.42
N ARG A 270 -0.47 16.59 4.64
CA ARG A 270 -1.01 17.88 5.06
C ARG A 270 -2.51 17.78 5.34
N LEU A 271 -2.93 18.09 6.56
CA LEU A 271 -4.34 18.24 6.92
C LEU A 271 -4.76 19.69 6.70
N HIS A 272 -5.64 19.93 5.74
CA HIS A 272 -6.17 21.26 5.45
C HIS A 272 -7.44 21.50 6.25
N VAL A 273 -7.49 22.59 7.00
CA VAL A 273 -8.60 23.03 7.86
C VAL A 273 -9.12 24.36 7.35
N THR A 274 -10.42 24.42 7.00
CA THR A 274 -11.01 25.63 6.40
C THR A 274 -12.27 26.10 7.12
N GLY A 275 -12.38 27.42 7.26
CA GLY A 275 -13.49 28.13 7.87
C GLY A 275 -13.75 27.76 9.32
N GLY A 276 -15.03 27.76 9.69
CA GLY A 276 -15.53 27.50 11.02
C GLY A 276 -16.00 28.76 11.74
N VAL A 277 -16.40 28.57 12.98
CA VAL A 277 -16.91 29.64 13.86
C VAL A 277 -16.20 29.63 15.22
N LEU A 278 -16.04 30.83 15.75
CA LEU A 278 -15.51 31.15 17.07
C LEU A 278 -16.65 31.21 18.10
N ARG A 279 -16.30 31.49 19.36
CA ARG A 279 -17.27 31.67 20.44
C ARG A 279 -18.23 32.81 20.08
N GLY A 280 -19.52 32.59 20.31
CA GLY A 280 -20.58 33.56 19.96
C GLY A 280 -21.02 33.50 18.49
N GLY A 281 -20.61 32.48 17.74
CA GLY A 281 -21.10 32.25 16.36
C GLY A 281 -20.46 33.14 15.29
N ARG A 282 -19.44 33.94 15.65
CA ARG A 282 -18.68 34.73 14.66
C ARG A 282 -17.85 33.81 13.78
N GLY A 283 -17.89 34.02 12.47
CA GLY A 283 -17.04 33.29 11.53
C GLY A 283 -15.55 33.48 11.82
N VAL A 284 -14.74 32.48 11.51
CA VAL A 284 -13.29 32.67 11.46
C VAL A 284 -12.95 33.53 10.24
N GLU A 285 -12.14 34.57 10.44
CA GLU A 285 -11.83 35.59 9.45
C GLU A 285 -10.32 35.71 9.18
N GLY A 286 -9.98 36.30 8.03
CA GLY A 286 -8.60 36.54 7.61
C GLY A 286 -7.80 35.25 7.48
N GLU A 287 -6.50 35.34 7.78
CA GLU A 287 -5.54 34.24 7.60
C GLU A 287 -5.89 32.99 8.43
N ALA A 288 -6.53 33.18 9.58
CA ALA A 288 -6.97 32.07 10.40
C ALA A 288 -8.09 31.24 9.73
N ALA A 289 -8.76 31.75 8.71
CA ALA A 289 -9.80 31.00 8.00
C ALA A 289 -9.24 29.78 7.25
N ILE A 290 -7.92 29.73 7.02
CA ILE A 290 -7.23 28.60 6.39
C ILE A 290 -6.05 28.21 7.25
N ALA A 291 -6.02 26.97 7.70
CA ALA A 291 -4.88 26.41 8.41
C ALA A 291 -4.52 25.05 7.84
N VAL A 292 -3.24 24.70 7.91
CA VAL A 292 -2.72 23.42 7.44
C VAL A 292 -1.81 22.84 8.49
N LEU A 293 -2.12 21.66 9.00
CA LEU A 293 -1.18 20.89 9.81
C LEU A 293 -0.34 20.03 8.86
N ASP A 294 0.94 20.36 8.74
CA ASP A 294 1.92 19.49 8.13
C ASP A 294 2.35 18.46 9.18
N THR A 295 1.83 17.25 9.04
CA THR A 295 2.07 16.17 10.00
C THR A 295 3.45 15.54 9.86
N ALA A 296 4.14 15.74 8.72
CA ALA A 296 5.52 15.30 8.54
C ALA A 296 6.50 16.28 9.22
N ALA A 297 6.24 17.57 9.11
CA ALA A 297 7.03 18.61 9.77
C ALA A 297 6.62 18.87 11.23
N GLY A 298 5.42 18.43 11.63
CA GLY A 298 4.87 18.63 12.97
C GLY A 298 4.49 20.09 13.28
N VAL A 299 4.09 20.85 12.26
CA VAL A 299 3.82 22.29 12.38
C VAL A 299 2.51 22.70 11.73
N TRP A 300 1.90 23.76 12.28
CA TRP A 300 0.75 24.43 11.69
C TRP A 300 1.18 25.60 10.81
N LEU A 301 0.51 25.74 9.67
CA LEU A 301 0.80 26.70 8.63
C LEU A 301 -0.48 27.46 8.26
N ASP A 302 -0.38 28.77 8.03
CA ASP A 302 -1.40 29.59 7.38
C ASP A 302 -0.85 30.11 6.04
N ARG A 303 -1.48 31.12 5.41
CA ARG A 303 -0.94 31.64 4.13
C ARG A 303 0.33 32.47 4.29
N ASN A 304 0.64 32.94 5.49
CA ASN A 304 1.88 33.62 5.82
C ASN A 304 3.00 32.64 6.23
N GLY A 305 2.69 31.34 6.31
CA GLY A 305 3.65 30.29 6.68
C GLY A 305 3.43 29.81 8.11
N LEU A 306 4.51 29.69 8.90
CA LEU A 306 4.46 29.07 10.22
C LEU A 306 3.55 29.82 11.21
N VAL A 307 2.56 29.12 11.75
CA VAL A 307 1.73 29.62 12.85
C VAL A 307 2.53 29.57 14.14
N THR A 308 2.97 30.74 14.60
CA THR A 308 3.76 30.89 15.83
C THR A 308 2.92 31.34 17.04
N SER A 309 1.68 31.80 16.80
CA SER A 309 0.75 32.15 17.87
C SER A 309 -0.71 31.89 17.45
N PRO A 310 -1.61 31.61 18.41
CA PRO A 310 -3.04 31.47 18.12
C PRO A 310 -3.74 32.80 17.77
N ARG A 311 -3.04 33.95 17.87
CA ARG A 311 -3.60 35.29 17.70
C ARG A 311 -3.33 35.79 16.28
N THR A 312 -4.36 36.34 15.65
CA THR A 312 -4.27 36.98 14.33
C THR A 312 -3.50 38.30 14.42
N SER A 313 -2.57 38.52 13.48
CA SER A 313 -1.96 39.82 13.23
C SER A 313 -3.04 40.84 12.85
N LYS A 314 -2.96 42.07 13.36
CA LYS A 314 -3.92 43.16 13.09
C LYS A 314 -3.70 43.86 11.73
N HIS A 315 -2.70 43.44 10.96
CA HIS A 315 -2.46 43.98 9.62
C HIS A 315 -3.06 43.03 8.58
N SER A 316 -4.12 43.47 7.89
CA SER A 316 -4.68 42.74 6.74
C SER A 316 -4.66 43.65 5.52
N ASP A 317 -3.83 43.30 4.53
CA ASP A 317 -4.17 43.63 3.15
C ASP A 317 -5.43 42.85 2.78
N TYR A 318 -6.36 43.48 2.06
CA TYR A 318 -7.62 42.84 1.68
C TYR A 318 -7.36 41.76 0.63
N ASP A 319 -7.44 40.48 1.03
CA ASP A 319 -7.37 39.35 0.11
C ASP A 319 -8.76 38.72 -0.10
N PRO A 320 -9.37 38.85 -1.29
CA PRO A 320 -10.68 38.27 -1.60
C PRO A 320 -10.76 36.75 -1.42
N SER A 321 -9.64 36.03 -1.55
CA SER A 321 -9.62 34.56 -1.41
C SER A 321 -9.83 34.10 0.03
N LEU A 322 -9.48 34.93 1.02
CA LEU A 322 -9.76 34.66 2.43
C LEU A 322 -11.24 34.85 2.77
N GLU A 323 -11.90 35.81 2.12
CA GLU A 323 -13.34 36.06 2.32
C GLU A 323 -14.20 34.90 1.81
N LEU A 324 -13.69 34.13 0.84
CA LEU A 324 -14.32 32.88 0.42
C LEU A 324 -14.35 31.87 1.58
N MET A 325 -13.34 31.84 2.44
CA MET A 325 -13.24 30.88 3.56
C MET A 325 -13.93 31.35 4.84
N ARG A 326 -14.51 32.55 4.83
CA ARG A 326 -15.38 33.06 5.90
C ARG A 326 -16.75 32.35 5.86
N ARG A 327 -16.75 31.06 6.15
CA ARG A 327 -17.91 30.17 6.12
C ARG A 327 -17.82 29.08 7.18
N CYS A 328 -18.94 28.44 7.47
CA CYS A 328 -19.01 27.27 8.33
C CYS A 328 -20.03 26.27 7.80
N ARG A 329 -20.02 25.04 8.33
CA ARG A 329 -20.93 23.94 7.95
C ARG A 329 -20.88 23.62 6.45
N HIS A 330 -19.80 23.98 5.76
CA HIS A 330 -19.45 23.50 4.44
C HIS A 330 -18.85 22.11 4.54
N ALA A 331 -18.80 21.40 3.42
CA ALA A 331 -18.10 20.12 3.32
C ALA A 331 -16.86 20.28 2.45
N ALA A 332 -15.80 19.55 2.80
CA ALA A 332 -14.56 19.52 2.04
C ALA A 332 -14.20 18.07 1.70
N SER A 333 -13.56 17.88 0.54
CA SER A 333 -13.06 16.59 0.09
C SER A 333 -11.86 16.79 -0.83
N SER A 334 -11.07 15.76 -1.08
CA SER A 334 -9.86 15.83 -1.90
C SER A 334 -9.79 14.70 -2.92
N ILE A 335 -9.32 15.03 -4.12
CA ILE A 335 -9.00 14.06 -5.18
C ILE A 335 -7.62 14.43 -5.73
N GLY A 336 -6.65 13.54 -5.57
CA GLY A 336 -5.24 13.83 -5.86
C GLY A 336 -4.74 15.02 -5.03
N VAL A 337 -4.15 16.02 -5.69
CA VAL A 337 -3.64 17.24 -5.05
C VAL A 337 -4.70 18.35 -4.91
N ARG A 338 -5.93 18.12 -5.36
CA ARG A 338 -7.00 19.13 -5.35
C ARG A 338 -7.90 18.99 -4.15
N ILE A 339 -8.25 20.12 -3.56
CA ILE A 339 -9.18 20.25 -2.44
C ILE A 339 -10.43 20.93 -2.96
N TYR A 340 -11.58 20.35 -2.68
CA TYR A 340 -12.89 20.79 -3.12
C TYR A 340 -13.73 21.18 -1.91
N ILE A 341 -14.41 22.34 -1.97
CA ILE A 341 -15.29 22.82 -0.91
C ILE A 341 -16.63 23.24 -1.51
N TYR A 342 -17.73 22.67 -1.00
CA TYR A 342 -19.07 23.01 -1.47
C TYR A 342 -19.90 23.68 -0.38
N GLY A 343 -20.59 24.77 -0.76
CA GLY A 343 -21.63 25.42 0.02
C GLY A 343 -21.19 25.87 1.42
N GLY A 344 -22.11 25.73 2.38
CA GLY A 344 -21.94 26.18 3.76
C GLY A 344 -22.79 27.40 4.09
N LEU A 345 -22.41 28.08 5.17
CA LEU A 345 -23.15 29.20 5.74
C LEU A 345 -22.19 30.36 6.02
N ARG A 346 -22.54 31.56 5.55
CA ARG A 346 -21.87 32.82 5.88
C ARG A 346 -22.89 33.82 6.41
N GLY A 347 -22.83 34.10 7.72
CA GLY A 347 -23.90 34.84 8.40
C GLY A 347 -25.21 34.05 8.29
N ASP A 348 -26.24 34.67 7.73
CA ASP A 348 -27.55 34.06 7.49
C ASP A 348 -27.75 33.62 6.03
N ILE A 349 -26.67 33.59 5.24
CA ILE A 349 -26.70 33.25 3.81
C ILE A 349 -26.19 31.82 3.62
N LEU A 350 -27.05 30.96 3.07
CA LEU A 350 -26.63 29.66 2.55
C LEU A 350 -25.87 29.85 1.24
N LEU A 351 -24.75 29.17 1.12
CA LEU A 351 -23.89 29.21 -0.05
C LEU A 351 -24.15 27.99 -0.93
N ASP A 352 -24.08 28.20 -2.24
CA ASP A 352 -24.15 27.19 -3.30
C ASP A 352 -22.87 27.15 -4.16
N ASP A 353 -21.87 27.97 -3.82
CA ASP A 353 -20.62 28.06 -4.54
C ASP A 353 -19.77 26.80 -4.35
N PHE A 354 -19.02 26.49 -5.40
CA PHE A 354 -18.09 25.39 -5.41
C PHE A 354 -16.67 25.93 -5.56
N LEU A 355 -15.79 25.61 -4.62
CA LEU A 355 -14.44 26.13 -4.56
C LEU A 355 -13.42 25.02 -4.74
N VAL A 356 -12.27 25.38 -5.32
CA VAL A 356 -11.12 24.49 -5.48
C VAL A 356 -9.82 25.17 -5.03
N ALA A 357 -8.92 24.39 -4.47
CA ALA A 357 -7.52 24.74 -4.26
C ALA A 357 -6.62 23.59 -4.75
N GLU A 358 -5.39 23.91 -5.14
CA GLU A 358 -4.35 22.93 -5.47
C GLU A 358 -3.25 22.99 -4.41
N ASN A 359 -2.91 21.83 -3.85
CA ASN A 359 -1.78 21.65 -2.96
C ASN A 359 -0.54 21.26 -3.79
N SER A 360 -0.08 22.16 -4.66
CA SER A 360 1.13 21.96 -5.46
C SER A 360 2.36 22.57 -4.78
N SER A 361 3.46 21.83 -4.76
CA SER A 361 4.79 22.27 -4.30
C SER A 361 5.55 23.13 -5.34
N PHE A 362 4.91 23.46 -6.47
CA PHE A 362 5.50 24.22 -7.58
C PHE A 362 4.61 25.42 -7.95
N GLN A 363 4.95 26.60 -7.42
CA GLN A 363 4.64 27.88 -8.05
C GLN A 363 5.82 28.84 -7.88
N ALA A 364 6.75 28.76 -8.81
CA ALA A 364 7.54 29.90 -9.30
C ALA A 364 8.27 29.45 -10.57
N GLU A 365 7.69 29.75 -11.72
CA GLU A 365 8.37 30.17 -12.97
C GLU A 365 7.42 29.97 -14.16
N MET A 366 6.74 31.06 -14.55
CA MET A 366 6.70 31.51 -15.93
C MET A 366 6.03 32.88 -15.98
N ASN A 367 6.85 33.91 -16.17
CA ASN A 367 6.42 35.14 -16.81
C ASN A 367 5.93 34.77 -18.23
N SER A 368 4.62 34.77 -18.45
CA SER A 368 4.07 34.78 -19.80
C SER A 368 4.16 36.20 -20.36
N PRO A 369 4.69 36.42 -21.58
CA PRO A 369 4.66 37.73 -22.20
C PRO A 369 3.23 38.06 -22.62
N VAL A 370 2.90 39.32 -22.43
CA VAL A 370 1.76 40.05 -22.99
C VAL A 370 1.60 39.72 -24.48
N LEU A 371 0.42 39.30 -24.90
CA LEU A 371 -0.06 39.49 -26.27
C LEU A 371 -1.47 40.11 -26.23
N THR A 372 -1.50 41.33 -26.75
CA THR A 372 -2.62 42.24 -26.88
C THR A 372 -3.63 41.80 -27.94
N SER A 373 -4.92 41.96 -27.59
CA SER A 373 -6.08 42.41 -28.37
C SER A 373 -6.10 42.25 -29.90
N GLU A 374 -7.12 41.56 -30.41
CA GLU A 374 -8.09 41.97 -31.46
C GLU A 374 -9.30 41.01 -31.33
N ARG A 375 -10.59 41.29 -31.56
CA ARG A 375 -11.44 42.46 -31.79
C ARG A 375 -12.89 41.91 -31.67
N SER A 376 -13.75 42.63 -30.96
CA SER A 376 -15.17 42.31 -30.68
C SER A 376 -16.10 42.36 -31.92
N THR A 377 -17.17 41.54 -31.93
CA THR A 377 -18.58 41.97 -32.18
C THR A 377 -19.60 40.85 -31.81
N PRO A 378 -20.90 41.17 -31.58
CA PRO A 378 -21.71 40.63 -30.46
C PRO A 378 -22.87 39.69 -30.88
N ILE A 379 -23.75 39.33 -29.91
CA ILE A 379 -25.09 38.64 -29.98
C ILE A 379 -24.98 37.17 -29.49
N THR A 380 -25.71 36.61 -28.50
CA THR A 380 -26.84 36.96 -27.62
C THR A 380 -26.89 35.95 -26.47
N SER A 381 -27.09 36.40 -25.23
CA SER A 381 -27.68 35.63 -24.10
C SER A 381 -29.21 35.60 -24.26
N PRO A 382 -30.02 34.66 -23.69
CA PRO A 382 -30.14 34.43 -22.23
C PRO A 382 -30.45 32.96 -21.82
N LYS A 383 -30.42 32.53 -20.54
CA LYS A 383 -31.43 32.82 -19.50
C LYS A 383 -30.94 32.55 -18.08
N VAL A 384 -31.21 33.54 -17.22
CA VAL A 384 -31.29 33.50 -15.75
C VAL A 384 -32.77 33.66 -15.42
N HIS A 385 -33.32 32.91 -14.46
CA HIS A 385 -34.65 33.17 -13.94
C HIS A 385 -34.73 33.03 -12.41
N HIS A 386 -35.13 34.13 -11.76
CA HIS A 386 -35.79 34.17 -10.46
C HIS A 386 -37.31 34.08 -10.66
N ALA A 387 -38.06 33.40 -9.77
CA ALA A 387 -39.14 33.99 -8.93
C ALA A 387 -40.06 32.96 -8.21
N ASN A 388 -40.69 33.47 -7.15
CA ASN A 388 -41.52 32.93 -6.06
C ASN A 388 -42.91 32.27 -6.36
N LEU A 389 -43.30 31.35 -5.44
CA LEU A 389 -44.59 31.07 -4.74
C LEU A 389 -45.97 31.15 -5.46
N SER A 390 -46.75 30.05 -5.47
CA SER A 390 -47.88 29.76 -4.52
C SER A 390 -48.90 28.68 -4.98
N PHE A 391 -49.32 27.84 -4.01
CA PHE A 391 -50.57 27.06 -3.77
C PHE A 391 -51.38 26.34 -4.89
N SER A 392 -51.60 25.02 -4.71
CA SER A 392 -52.90 24.40 -4.34
C SER A 392 -53.19 23.01 -4.95
N THR A 393 -53.66 22.10 -4.08
CA THR A 393 -54.61 20.97 -4.28
C THR A 393 -54.22 19.64 -4.95
N THR A 394 -54.19 18.61 -4.09
CA THR A 394 -54.39 17.15 -4.19
C THR A 394 -55.74 16.69 -4.83
N PRO A 395 -56.12 15.38 -4.92
CA PRO A 395 -55.42 14.11 -4.59
C PRO A 395 -55.67 12.91 -5.58
N THR A 396 -55.25 11.71 -5.13
CA THR A 396 -55.83 10.35 -5.32
C THR A 396 -55.50 9.61 -6.64
N GLN A 397 -55.21 8.31 -6.70
CA GLN A 397 -55.51 7.17 -5.81
C GLN A 397 -54.67 5.93 -6.21
N ASP A 398 -54.40 5.05 -5.24
CA ASP A 398 -54.39 3.56 -5.22
C ASP A 398 -53.74 2.75 -6.36
N GLY A 399 -53.07 1.61 -6.13
CA GLY A 399 -52.92 0.79 -4.93
C GLY A 399 -52.17 -0.53 -5.26
N GLU A 400 -51.77 -1.21 -4.18
CA GLU A 400 -51.66 -2.69 -4.02
C GLU A 400 -50.69 -3.47 -4.93
N SER A 401 -49.55 -3.94 -4.43
CA SER A 401 -49.30 -5.11 -3.57
C SER A 401 -49.43 -6.47 -4.28
N GLU A 402 -48.34 -7.23 -4.37
CA GLU A 402 -48.23 -8.54 -3.71
C GLU A 402 -46.84 -9.20 -3.84
N SER A 403 -46.54 -9.95 -2.79
CA SER A 403 -45.39 -10.84 -2.54
C SER A 403 -45.33 -12.00 -3.55
N SER A 404 -44.24 -12.71 -3.83
CA SER A 404 -43.28 -13.43 -2.98
C SER A 404 -42.46 -14.31 -3.94
N THR A 405 -41.20 -14.62 -3.65
CA THR A 405 -40.62 -15.99 -3.69
C THR A 405 -39.09 -15.96 -3.63
N SER A 406 -38.59 -16.93 -2.86
CA SER A 406 -37.23 -17.33 -2.61
C SER A 406 -36.43 -17.70 -3.86
N GLY A 407 -35.15 -17.31 -3.91
CA GLY A 407 -34.17 -17.86 -4.83
C GLY A 407 -32.76 -17.47 -4.39
N GLY A 408 -31.94 -18.46 -4.03
CA GLY A 408 -30.55 -18.26 -3.62
C GLY A 408 -29.58 -18.07 -4.80
N LEU A 409 -28.33 -17.82 -4.39
CA LEU A 409 -27.05 -17.92 -5.13
C LEU A 409 -26.61 -16.72 -5.99
N SER A 410 -25.44 -16.19 -5.63
CA SER A 410 -24.22 -16.09 -6.45
C SER A 410 -23.55 -14.71 -6.38
N MET A 411 -22.31 -14.69 -5.87
CA MET A 411 -21.41 -13.52 -5.81
C MET A 411 -20.82 -13.21 -7.20
N ASP A 412 -20.67 -11.92 -7.51
CA ASP A 412 -20.11 -11.41 -8.78
C ASP A 412 -18.64 -10.97 -8.63
N LYS A 413 -17.84 -11.29 -9.66
CA LYS A 413 -16.36 -11.28 -9.73
C LYS A 413 -15.73 -9.91 -10.04
N ASN A 414 -16.50 -8.83 -9.96
CA ASN A 414 -16.19 -7.57 -10.67
C ASN A 414 -15.42 -6.51 -9.86
N SER A 415 -15.09 -6.78 -8.59
CA SER A 415 -14.42 -5.85 -7.66
C SER A 415 -12.89 -5.93 -7.68
N MET A 416 -12.28 -7.07 -8.04
CA MET A 416 -10.82 -7.19 -8.10
C MET A 416 -10.19 -6.56 -9.36
N GLU A 417 -10.91 -6.55 -10.48
CA GLU A 417 -10.39 -5.97 -11.73
C GLU A 417 -10.20 -4.43 -11.60
N LYS A 418 -10.99 -3.77 -10.74
CA LYS A 418 -10.96 -2.29 -10.58
C LYS A 418 -9.78 -1.77 -9.74
N LEU A 419 -9.26 -2.58 -8.82
CA LEU A 419 -8.07 -2.23 -8.02
C LEU A 419 -6.77 -2.37 -8.83
N ARG A 420 -6.78 -3.36 -9.74
CA ARG A 420 -5.72 -3.66 -10.69
C ARG A 420 -5.55 -2.52 -11.71
N GLU A 421 -6.63 -2.01 -12.28
CA GLU A 421 -6.62 -0.92 -13.28
C GLU A 421 -6.13 0.44 -12.73
N ALA A 422 -6.34 0.75 -11.44
CA ALA A 422 -5.91 2.03 -10.85
C ALA A 422 -4.40 2.12 -10.61
N SER A 423 -3.74 0.99 -10.34
CA SER A 423 -2.28 0.91 -10.11
C SER A 423 -1.49 0.97 -11.42
N ALA A 424 -2.08 0.48 -12.52
CA ALA A 424 -1.56 0.56 -13.88
C ALA A 424 -1.38 2.01 -14.36
N ALA A 425 -2.44 2.81 -14.15
CA ALA A 425 -2.58 4.14 -14.72
C ALA A 425 -1.62 5.16 -14.09
N GLU A 426 -1.25 4.99 -12.82
CA GLU A 426 -0.24 5.82 -12.16
C GLU A 426 1.19 5.48 -12.63
N ALA A 427 1.46 4.22 -12.99
CA ALA A 427 2.76 3.78 -13.50
C ALA A 427 3.04 4.28 -14.94
N GLU A 428 2.01 4.33 -15.79
CA GLU A 428 2.11 4.89 -17.15
C GLU A 428 2.37 6.41 -17.13
N ALA A 429 1.74 7.14 -16.22
CA ALA A 429 1.87 8.59 -16.12
C ALA A 429 3.31 9.05 -15.79
N ALA A 430 4.05 8.26 -15.00
CA ALA A 430 5.46 8.55 -14.68
C ALA A 430 6.43 8.15 -15.80
N SER A 431 6.11 7.09 -16.56
CA SER A 431 6.91 6.63 -17.72
C SER A 431 6.86 7.64 -18.88
N ALA A 432 5.70 8.27 -19.10
CA ALA A 432 5.52 9.31 -20.10
C ALA A 432 6.39 10.57 -19.85
N VAL A 433 6.66 10.90 -18.59
CA VAL A 433 7.53 12.03 -18.21
C VAL A 433 9.01 11.73 -18.49
N TRP A 434 9.41 10.46 -18.41
CA TRP A 434 10.79 10.03 -18.69
C TRP A 434 11.08 9.92 -20.19
N GLN A 435 10.11 9.46 -20.99
CA GLN A 435 10.24 9.49 -22.46
C GLN A 435 10.29 10.92 -23.01
N ALA A 436 9.62 11.87 -22.36
CA ALA A 436 9.67 13.29 -22.73
C ALA A 436 11.05 13.95 -22.48
N LEU A 437 11.92 13.34 -21.67
CA LEU A 437 13.27 13.85 -21.39
C LEU A 437 14.35 13.32 -22.36
N GLN A 438 14.03 12.34 -23.21
CA GLN A 438 14.99 11.74 -24.15
C GLN A 438 14.90 12.28 -25.59
N SER A 439 13.90 13.11 -25.91
CA SER A 439 13.72 13.62 -27.27
C SER A 439 14.35 15.00 -27.48
N SER A 440 15.62 15.02 -27.92
CA SER A 440 16.17 16.11 -28.74
C SER A 440 17.11 15.53 -29.81
N PRO A 441 17.04 15.98 -31.07
CA PRO A 441 17.38 15.13 -32.21
C PRO A 441 18.82 15.30 -32.68
N VAL A 442 19.46 14.18 -33.07
CA VAL A 442 20.58 14.16 -34.03
C VAL A 442 20.23 13.14 -35.11
N ALA A 443 20.24 13.61 -36.35
CA ALA A 443 19.88 12.87 -37.58
C ALA A 443 21.10 12.13 -38.20
N PRO A 444 20.88 11.21 -39.16
CA PRO A 444 21.68 9.99 -39.35
C PRO A 444 22.60 9.99 -40.58
N GLU A 445 23.50 9.01 -40.66
CA GLU A 445 24.07 8.52 -41.93
C GLU A 445 23.85 7.02 -42.09
N GLU A 446 23.35 6.66 -43.27
CA GLU A 446 23.06 5.31 -43.75
C GLU A 446 24.34 4.54 -44.14
N THR A 447 24.28 3.21 -44.11
CA THR A 447 24.70 2.37 -45.25
C THR A 447 24.18 0.93 -45.11
N SER A 448 23.68 0.45 -46.24
CA SER A 448 23.25 -0.91 -46.58
C SER A 448 24.41 -1.92 -46.55
N VAL A 449 24.15 -3.25 -46.52
CA VAL A 449 24.23 -4.22 -47.65
C VAL A 449 23.76 -5.61 -47.14
N SER A 450 23.30 -6.42 -48.08
CA SER A 450 22.54 -7.67 -48.10
C SER A 450 23.32 -9.00 -47.94
N ASP A 451 22.50 -10.04 -47.72
CA ASP A 451 22.51 -11.43 -48.25
C ASP A 451 23.53 -12.53 -47.84
N ASP A 452 22.89 -13.67 -47.53
CA ASP A 452 23.09 -15.04 -48.05
C ASP A 452 23.74 -16.15 -47.20
N ASN A 453 22.89 -17.17 -46.96
CA ASN A 453 23.07 -18.63 -47.01
C ASN A 453 24.42 -19.31 -46.69
N SER A 454 24.37 -20.35 -45.84
CA SER A 454 24.66 -21.73 -46.28
C SER A 454 24.36 -22.79 -45.21
N GLN A 455 23.79 -23.90 -45.68
CA GLN A 455 23.55 -25.15 -44.98
C GLN A 455 24.86 -25.93 -44.74
N ALA A 456 24.90 -26.74 -43.67
CA ALA A 456 25.57 -28.04 -43.69
C ALA A 456 24.94 -28.97 -42.65
N ALA A 457 24.69 -30.21 -43.06
CA ALA A 457 23.94 -31.23 -42.35
C ALA A 457 24.84 -32.30 -41.70
N GLU A 458 24.21 -33.03 -40.77
CA GLU A 458 24.47 -34.39 -40.30
C GLU A 458 25.68 -34.69 -39.40
N THR A 459 25.38 -35.21 -38.20
CA THR A 459 25.64 -36.63 -37.89
C THR A 459 24.85 -37.08 -36.66
N ILE A 460 24.17 -38.21 -36.82
CA ILE A 460 23.44 -38.96 -35.79
C ILE A 460 24.46 -39.78 -34.99
N SER A 461 24.39 -39.73 -33.65
CA SER A 461 24.91 -40.80 -32.79
C SER A 461 23.89 -41.12 -31.70
N ASP A 462 23.31 -42.30 -31.86
CA ASP A 462 22.45 -42.99 -30.90
C ASP A 462 23.24 -43.28 -29.62
N GLY A 463 22.72 -42.85 -28.47
CA GLY A 463 23.34 -43.02 -27.16
C GLY A 463 22.25 -43.05 -26.11
N SER A 464 21.80 -44.27 -25.82
CA SER A 464 20.70 -44.59 -24.91
C SER A 464 20.81 -43.89 -23.55
N ASP A 465 19.69 -43.29 -23.19
CA ASP A 465 19.30 -42.75 -21.89
C ASP A 465 19.88 -43.49 -20.69
N ASN A 466 20.68 -42.78 -19.91
CA ASN A 466 20.56 -42.81 -18.46
C ASN A 466 20.21 -41.38 -18.04
N GLU A 467 18.93 -41.03 -18.15
CA GLU A 467 18.41 -39.80 -17.57
C GLU A 467 18.69 -39.83 -16.06
N ALA A 468 19.47 -38.86 -15.57
CA ALA A 468 19.69 -38.70 -14.14
C ALA A 468 18.36 -38.31 -13.49
N ASP A 469 17.74 -39.24 -12.78
CA ASP A 469 16.57 -38.98 -11.95
C ASP A 469 16.94 -38.03 -10.79
N VAL A 470 16.15 -36.97 -10.60
CA VAL A 470 16.17 -36.12 -9.41
C VAL A 470 15.89 -37.01 -8.20
N ARG A 471 16.85 -37.09 -7.29
CA ARG A 471 16.73 -37.88 -6.05
C ARG A 471 16.87 -36.98 -4.84
N LEU A 472 15.91 -37.07 -3.93
CA LEU A 472 15.95 -36.43 -2.63
C LEU A 472 16.77 -37.27 -1.66
N HIS A 473 17.69 -36.65 -0.92
CA HIS A 473 18.49 -37.35 0.08
C HIS A 473 17.61 -37.75 1.31
N PRO A 474 17.71 -38.98 1.85
CA PRO A 474 16.79 -39.51 2.88
C PRO A 474 17.02 -38.97 4.30
N ARG A 475 17.96 -38.05 4.52
CA ARG A 475 18.26 -37.48 5.85
C ARG A 475 18.46 -35.97 5.75
N ALA A 476 17.73 -35.21 6.56
CA ALA A 476 18.06 -33.83 6.89
C ALA A 476 19.21 -33.83 7.91
N VAL A 477 20.19 -32.94 7.75
CA VAL A 477 21.29 -32.78 8.71
C VAL A 477 20.86 -31.71 9.72
N VAL A 478 20.51 -32.15 10.93
CA VAL A 478 20.23 -31.29 12.08
C VAL A 478 21.49 -31.26 12.94
N VAL A 479 22.03 -30.06 13.20
CA VAL A 479 23.11 -29.89 14.17
C VAL A 479 22.58 -29.07 15.33
N ALA A 480 22.37 -29.73 16.47
CA ALA A 480 22.10 -29.04 17.72
C ALA A 480 23.40 -28.37 18.19
N LYS A 481 23.35 -27.06 18.43
CA LYS A 481 24.42 -26.35 19.12
C LYS A 481 24.02 -26.21 20.58
N GLU A 482 24.58 -27.05 21.45
CA GLU A 482 24.86 -26.66 22.85
C GLU A 482 25.71 -27.69 23.58
N ALA A 483 26.93 -27.28 23.97
CA ALA A 483 27.48 -27.45 25.32
C ALA A 483 28.83 -26.71 25.42
N ILE A 484 28.99 -26.06 26.57
CA ILE A 484 30.09 -25.19 27.01
C ILE A 484 31.32 -26.04 27.40
N GLY A 485 32.55 -25.56 27.12
CA GLY A 485 33.76 -25.98 27.86
C GLY A 485 34.91 -26.61 27.04
N ASN A 486 36.14 -26.36 27.51
CA ASN A 486 37.43 -26.71 26.90
C ASN A 486 37.74 -28.22 26.87
N LEU A 487 38.47 -28.64 25.83
CA LEU A 487 39.06 -29.97 25.55
C LEU A 487 38.15 -31.06 24.91
N GLY A 488 37.59 -30.75 23.74
CA GLY A 488 37.03 -31.74 22.80
C GLY A 488 37.74 -31.80 21.45
N GLY A 489 39.04 -31.50 21.42
CA GLY A 489 39.86 -31.72 20.22
C GLY A 489 40.36 -33.17 20.19
N MET A 490 39.75 -34.03 19.37
CA MET A 490 40.41 -35.11 18.63
C MET A 490 39.40 -35.95 17.83
N VAL A 491 39.73 -36.16 16.55
CA VAL A 491 39.06 -36.99 15.53
C VAL A 491 37.81 -36.36 14.88
N ARG A 492 38.01 -35.71 13.73
CA ARG A 492 36.96 -35.50 12.73
C ARG A 492 36.82 -36.77 11.89
N GLN A 493 35.64 -37.39 11.92
CA GLN A 493 35.24 -38.36 10.90
C GLN A 493 34.71 -37.56 9.70
N LEU A 494 35.44 -37.57 8.58
CA LEU A 494 35.06 -36.90 7.33
C LEU A 494 34.26 -37.88 6.45
N SER A 495 33.26 -37.37 5.72
CA SER A 495 32.54 -38.16 4.71
C SER A 495 33.44 -38.40 3.49
N LEU A 496 33.20 -39.49 2.75
CA LEU A 496 33.95 -39.88 1.56
C LEU A 496 34.04 -38.73 0.52
N ASP A 497 32.98 -37.92 0.44
CA ASP A 497 32.86 -36.76 -0.47
C ASP A 497 33.79 -35.59 -0.12
N GLN A 498 34.25 -35.47 1.14
CA GLN A 498 35.23 -34.46 1.54
C GLN A 498 36.67 -34.91 1.25
N PHE A 499 36.91 -36.21 1.11
CA PHE A 499 38.25 -36.76 0.84
C PHE A 499 38.71 -36.51 -0.61
N GLU A 500 37.78 -36.56 -1.58
CA GLU A 500 38.09 -36.25 -2.98
C GLU A 500 38.45 -34.78 -3.19
N ASN A 501 37.88 -33.87 -2.40
CA ASN A 501 38.13 -32.43 -2.50
C ASN A 501 39.42 -31.98 -1.80
N GLU A 502 39.90 -32.71 -0.78
CA GLU A 502 41.22 -32.44 -0.17
C GLU A 502 42.39 -32.98 -1.01
N SER A 503 42.18 -34.05 -1.78
CA SER A 503 43.23 -34.62 -2.66
C SER A 503 43.73 -33.64 -3.74
N ARG A 504 42.92 -32.65 -4.13
CA ARG A 504 43.29 -31.62 -5.12
C ARG A 504 44.09 -30.44 -4.55
N ARG A 505 44.26 -30.37 -3.22
CA ARG A 505 44.97 -29.26 -2.55
C ARG A 505 46.42 -29.59 -2.18
N MET A 506 46.94 -30.75 -2.55
CA MET A 506 48.33 -31.13 -2.28
C MET A 506 49.07 -31.54 -3.56
N VAL A 507 49.58 -30.54 -4.30
CA VAL A 507 50.80 -30.70 -5.12
C VAL A 507 51.63 -29.43 -4.95
N PRO A 508 52.91 -29.52 -4.56
CA PRO A 508 53.72 -28.35 -4.26
C PRO A 508 54.79 -28.04 -5.33
N VAL A 509 55.09 -26.74 -5.48
CA VAL A 509 56.41 -26.12 -5.78
C VAL A 509 56.80 -25.73 -7.24
N ASN A 510 56.97 -24.39 -7.37
CA ASN A 510 58.01 -23.57 -8.04
C ASN A 510 58.03 -23.07 -9.50
N ASN A 511 58.29 -21.74 -9.52
CA ASN A 511 59.16 -20.88 -10.32
C ASN A 511 58.79 -20.38 -11.72
N ASP A 512 58.67 -19.04 -11.75
CA ASP A 512 59.23 -18.05 -12.69
C ASP A 512 59.19 -18.35 -14.19
N LEU A 513 58.51 -17.45 -14.94
CA LEU A 513 59.14 -16.66 -16.01
C LEU A 513 58.17 -15.57 -16.53
N SER A 514 58.75 -14.38 -16.68
CA SER A 514 58.17 -13.10 -17.13
C SER A 514 57.88 -13.05 -18.64
N TYR A 515 56.72 -12.50 -19.05
CA TYR A 515 56.56 -11.75 -20.31
C TYR A 515 55.46 -10.66 -20.18
N PRO A 516 55.60 -9.50 -20.85
CA PRO A 516 54.86 -8.28 -20.51
C PRO A 516 53.47 -8.23 -21.17
N ALA A 517 52.46 -7.87 -20.39
CA ALA A 517 51.11 -7.64 -20.86
C ALA A 517 51.03 -6.34 -21.70
N LYS A 518 50.42 -6.45 -22.89
CA LYS A 518 49.97 -5.31 -23.69
C LYS A 518 49.02 -4.45 -22.85
N LYS A 519 49.35 -3.17 -22.72
CA LYS A 519 48.51 -2.15 -22.07
C LYS A 519 47.18 -2.03 -22.84
N PHE A 520 46.11 -2.62 -22.29
CA PHE A 520 44.78 -2.06 -22.50
C PHE A 520 44.62 -0.88 -21.55
N THR A 521 44.38 0.28 -22.15
CA THR A 521 44.02 1.52 -21.46
C THR A 521 42.75 1.25 -20.69
N ARG A 522 42.89 0.98 -19.39
CA ARG A 522 41.79 0.91 -18.44
C ARG A 522 41.15 2.31 -18.44
N GLN A 523 40.04 2.48 -19.16
CA GLN A 523 39.10 3.52 -18.78
C GLN A 523 38.72 3.21 -17.34
N ARG A 524 39.23 4.02 -16.41
CA ARG A 524 38.81 3.98 -15.03
C ARG A 524 37.36 4.43 -15.04
N SER A 525 36.44 3.49 -14.86
CA SER A 525 35.10 3.82 -14.40
C SER A 525 35.24 4.66 -13.12
N PRO A 526 34.32 5.61 -12.85
CA PRO A 526 34.21 6.18 -11.52
C PRO A 526 34.06 5.02 -10.51
N GLN A 527 34.60 5.19 -9.30
CA GLN A 527 34.61 4.16 -8.25
C GLN A 527 33.22 3.53 -8.11
N GLY A 528 33.06 2.28 -8.56
CA GLY A 528 31.75 1.70 -8.86
C GLY A 528 30.86 1.53 -7.62
N LEU A 529 29.62 2.01 -7.72
CA LEU A 529 28.58 1.90 -6.70
C LEU A 529 28.36 0.45 -6.20
N HIS A 530 28.50 -0.53 -7.09
CA HIS A 530 28.41 -1.95 -6.75
C HIS A 530 29.47 -2.40 -5.72
N LYS A 531 30.71 -1.90 -5.81
CA LYS A 531 31.78 -2.19 -4.84
C LYS A 531 31.51 -1.56 -3.48
N LYS A 532 30.95 -0.34 -3.48
CA LYS A 532 30.51 0.34 -2.26
C LYS A 532 29.50 -0.53 -1.53
N ILE A 533 28.49 -1.04 -2.24
CA ILE A 533 27.41 -1.86 -1.66
C ILE A 533 27.91 -3.23 -1.17
N ILE A 534 28.69 -3.97 -1.96
CA ILE A 534 29.29 -5.26 -1.55
C ILE A 534 30.13 -5.07 -0.28
N SER A 535 31.01 -4.06 -0.27
CA SER A 535 31.87 -3.80 0.89
C SER A 535 31.09 -3.42 2.15
N ALA A 536 29.92 -2.79 2.00
CA ALA A 536 29.09 -2.34 3.11
C ALA A 536 28.19 -3.46 3.65
N LEU A 537 27.58 -4.26 2.77
CA LEU A 537 26.51 -5.18 3.14
C LEU A 537 26.90 -6.66 3.16
N LEU A 538 27.83 -7.12 2.29
CA LEU A 538 28.20 -8.53 2.20
C LEU A 538 29.28 -8.89 3.24
N ARG A 539 28.87 -8.94 4.52
CA ARG A 539 29.76 -9.25 5.65
C ARG A 539 29.25 -10.41 6.53
N PRO A 540 29.05 -11.63 6.02
CA PRO A 540 28.31 -12.69 6.72
C PRO A 540 28.76 -12.95 8.17
N ARG A 541 30.07 -13.03 8.42
CA ARG A 541 30.65 -13.30 9.75
C ARG A 541 30.56 -12.16 10.76
N ASN A 542 30.52 -10.92 10.27
CA ASN A 542 30.70 -9.70 11.09
C ASN A 542 29.56 -8.71 10.90
N TRP A 543 28.46 -9.13 10.26
CA TRP A 543 27.36 -8.23 9.98
C TRP A 543 26.63 -7.89 11.28
N LYS A 544 26.38 -6.59 11.47
CA LYS A 544 25.57 -6.04 12.55
C LYS A 544 24.57 -5.06 11.95
N PRO A 545 23.34 -5.01 12.45
CA PRO A 545 22.36 -4.04 11.97
C PRO A 545 22.83 -2.61 12.27
N PRO A 546 22.60 -1.65 11.35
CA PRO A 546 22.94 -0.26 11.57
C PRO A 546 22.07 0.37 12.67
N VAL A 547 22.71 1.04 13.62
CA VAL A 547 22.07 1.64 14.81
C VAL A 547 21.12 2.79 14.44
N ASN A 548 21.45 3.56 13.40
CA ASN A 548 20.75 4.81 13.04
C ASN A 548 19.67 4.64 11.96
N ARG A 549 19.32 3.40 11.58
CA ARG A 549 18.28 3.03 10.58
C ARG A 549 18.36 3.69 9.19
N ARG A 550 19.26 4.65 8.97
CA ARG A 550 19.50 5.30 7.68
C ARG A 550 20.06 4.30 6.69
N PHE A 551 19.54 4.36 5.47
CA PHE A 551 20.15 3.64 4.37
C PHE A 551 21.42 4.39 3.93
N PHE A 552 22.49 3.65 3.62
CA PHE A 552 23.79 4.23 3.28
C PHE A 552 23.87 4.69 1.81
N LEU A 553 22.85 4.38 1.00
CA LEU A 553 22.67 4.91 -0.35
C LEU A 553 21.64 6.05 -0.33
N ASP A 554 21.88 7.07 -1.14
CA ASP A 554 20.88 8.10 -1.44
C ASP A 554 19.95 7.69 -2.60
N SER A 555 18.92 8.52 -2.88
CA SER A 555 17.93 8.24 -3.92
C SER A 555 18.56 8.14 -5.30
N TYR A 556 19.53 9.00 -5.61
CA TYR A 556 20.24 8.95 -6.88
C TYR A 556 21.03 7.65 -7.06
N GLU A 557 21.78 7.22 -6.03
CA GLU A 557 22.49 5.94 -6.02
C GLU A 557 21.54 4.75 -6.17
N VAL A 558 20.36 4.79 -5.55
CA VAL A 558 19.30 3.78 -5.79
C VAL A 558 18.83 3.79 -7.24
N GLY A 559 18.69 4.97 -7.84
CA GLY A 559 18.39 5.16 -9.25
C GLY A 559 19.35 4.45 -10.19
N GLU A 560 20.64 4.72 -10.00
CA GLU A 560 21.73 4.15 -10.78
C GLU A 560 21.80 2.62 -10.61
N LEU A 561 21.62 2.13 -9.38
CA LEU A 561 21.57 0.69 -9.10
C LEU A 561 20.42 0.03 -9.86
N CYS A 562 19.23 0.62 -9.82
CA CYS A 562 18.07 0.08 -10.49
C CYS A 562 18.23 0.10 -12.02
N TYR A 563 18.79 1.19 -12.57
CA TYR A 563 19.07 1.29 -13.99
C TYR A 563 20.05 0.22 -14.46
N ALA A 564 21.16 0.01 -13.74
CA ALA A 564 22.14 -1.02 -14.07
C ALA A 564 21.52 -2.43 -14.05
N ALA A 565 20.69 -2.75 -13.06
CA ALA A 565 20.01 -4.04 -12.97
C ALA A 565 18.99 -4.24 -14.11
N GLU A 566 18.25 -3.18 -14.44
CA GLU A 566 17.25 -3.20 -15.52
C GLU A 566 17.88 -3.57 -16.86
N GLN A 567 19.04 -3.01 -17.19
CA GLN A 567 19.74 -3.31 -18.44
C GLN A 567 20.09 -4.80 -18.59
N ILE A 568 20.34 -5.49 -17.47
CA ILE A 568 20.62 -6.92 -17.47
C ILE A 568 19.31 -7.70 -17.62
N PHE A 569 18.28 -7.38 -16.82
CA PHE A 569 16.99 -8.08 -16.88
C PHE A 569 16.28 -7.98 -18.23
N MET A 570 16.47 -6.87 -18.94
CA MET A 570 15.98 -6.66 -20.30
C MET A 570 16.55 -7.68 -21.31
N GLN A 571 17.75 -8.19 -21.07
CA GLN A 571 18.44 -9.13 -21.97
C GLN A 571 18.22 -10.59 -21.56
N GLU A 572 17.88 -10.85 -20.30
CA GLU A 572 17.54 -12.19 -19.84
C GLU A 572 16.22 -12.68 -20.45
N PRO A 573 16.00 -14.00 -20.55
CA PRO A 573 14.69 -14.55 -20.91
C PRO A 573 13.71 -14.51 -19.73
N THR A 574 12.40 -14.53 -20.03
CA THR A 574 11.35 -14.58 -18.99
C THR A 574 11.40 -15.85 -18.14
N VAL A 575 11.84 -16.97 -18.73
CA VAL A 575 12.19 -18.20 -18.01
C VAL A 575 13.70 -18.41 -18.13
N LEU A 576 14.41 -18.24 -17.02
CA LEU A 576 15.86 -18.40 -16.98
C LEU A 576 16.26 -19.85 -17.26
N GLN A 577 17.38 -20.06 -17.95
CA GLN A 577 17.91 -21.38 -18.24
C GLN A 577 19.18 -21.59 -17.42
N LEU A 578 19.07 -22.39 -16.36
CA LEU A 578 20.12 -22.55 -15.35
C LEU A 578 20.73 -23.95 -15.39
N LYS A 579 22.00 -24.05 -15.00
CA LYS A 579 22.71 -25.33 -14.85
C LYS A 579 22.94 -25.67 -13.39
N ALA A 580 23.02 -26.95 -13.11
CA ALA A 580 23.45 -27.44 -11.82
C ALA A 580 24.99 -27.43 -11.73
N PRO A 581 25.57 -27.19 -10.55
CA PRO A 581 24.87 -27.13 -9.28
C PRO A 581 24.36 -25.70 -8.97
N VAL A 582 23.31 -25.58 -8.14
CA VAL A 582 22.63 -24.31 -7.84
C VAL A 582 22.06 -24.32 -6.41
N LYS A 583 22.15 -23.20 -5.70
CA LYS A 583 21.48 -22.97 -4.40
C LYS A 583 20.19 -22.19 -4.64
N VAL A 584 19.06 -22.72 -4.20
CA VAL A 584 17.75 -22.08 -4.32
C VAL A 584 17.33 -21.57 -2.95
N PHE A 585 16.93 -20.29 -2.90
CA PHE A 585 16.42 -19.59 -1.73
C PHE A 585 14.95 -19.25 -1.96
N GLY A 586 14.11 -19.55 -0.95
CA GLY A 586 12.71 -19.14 -0.91
C GLY A 586 12.55 -17.75 -0.28
N ASP A 587 11.36 -17.48 0.24
CA ASP A 587 11.02 -16.15 0.77
C ASP A 587 11.93 -15.74 1.94
N LEU A 588 12.53 -14.55 1.84
CA LEU A 588 13.33 -13.93 2.90
C LEU A 588 12.59 -12.79 3.62
N HIS A 589 11.53 -12.23 3.03
CA HIS A 589 10.72 -11.15 3.59
C HIS A 589 11.51 -10.00 4.25
N GLY A 590 12.70 -9.65 3.74
CA GLY A 590 13.54 -8.59 4.30
C GLY A 590 14.27 -8.94 5.61
N GLN A 591 14.32 -10.22 5.98
CA GLN A 591 15.14 -10.73 7.09
C GLN A 591 16.62 -10.82 6.68
N PHE A 592 17.26 -9.67 6.51
CA PHE A 592 18.64 -9.61 6.05
C PHE A 592 19.62 -10.34 6.97
N GLY A 593 19.35 -10.37 8.28
CA GLY A 593 20.14 -11.15 9.23
C GLY A 593 20.13 -12.65 8.94
N ASP A 594 18.98 -13.21 8.54
CA ASP A 594 18.89 -14.62 8.16
C ASP A 594 19.62 -14.90 6.85
N LEU A 595 19.57 -13.97 5.89
CA LEU A 595 20.39 -14.06 4.67
C LEU A 595 21.88 -14.11 5.00
N MET A 596 22.36 -13.26 5.91
CA MET A 596 23.76 -13.27 6.35
C MET A 596 24.14 -14.56 7.07
N ARG A 597 23.23 -15.12 7.90
CA ARG A 597 23.44 -16.42 8.56
C ARG A 597 23.52 -17.57 7.56
N LEU A 598 22.63 -17.61 6.57
CA LEU A 598 22.67 -18.58 5.48
C LEU A 598 23.98 -18.48 4.68
N PHE A 599 24.44 -17.27 4.43
CA PHE A 599 25.70 -16.99 3.73
C PHE A 599 26.95 -17.37 4.54
N ASP A 600 26.93 -17.20 5.86
CA ASP A 600 28.05 -17.61 6.71
C ASP A 600 28.14 -19.14 6.81
N GLU A 601 27.00 -19.79 7.01
CA GLU A 601 26.92 -21.24 7.23
C GLU A 601 27.10 -22.04 5.93
N TYR A 602 26.46 -21.60 4.84
CA TYR A 602 26.36 -22.35 3.59
C TYR A 602 27.10 -21.69 2.42
N GLY A 603 27.88 -20.63 2.70
CA GLY A 603 28.70 -19.92 1.73
C GLY A 603 27.97 -18.81 0.99
N PHE A 604 28.70 -17.75 0.68
CA PHE A 604 28.24 -16.57 -0.04
C PHE A 604 28.90 -16.46 -1.42
N PRO A 605 28.33 -15.71 -2.39
CA PRO A 605 28.94 -15.52 -3.70
C PRO A 605 30.30 -14.79 -3.56
N SER A 606 31.43 -15.43 -3.90
CA SER A 606 32.77 -14.82 -3.79
C SER A 606 33.78 -15.35 -4.82
N THR A 607 34.62 -14.47 -5.38
CA THR A 607 35.65 -14.81 -6.39
C THR A 607 36.73 -15.80 -5.92
N ALA A 608 36.86 -16.04 -4.62
CA ALA A 608 37.88 -16.92 -4.02
C ALA A 608 37.31 -18.26 -3.48
N GLY A 609 36.01 -18.50 -3.61
CA GLY A 609 35.38 -19.71 -3.12
C GLY A 609 33.92 -19.81 -3.54
N ASP A 610 33.58 -20.95 -4.14
CA ASP A 610 32.23 -21.46 -4.42
C ASP A 610 31.40 -20.80 -5.55
N ILE A 611 32.02 -20.15 -6.54
CA ILE A 611 31.34 -19.75 -7.81
C ILE A 611 31.30 -20.92 -8.82
N THR A 612 30.85 -22.08 -8.37
CA THR A 612 30.30 -23.08 -9.32
C THR A 612 28.83 -23.35 -9.05
N LEU A 613 28.19 -22.60 -8.16
CA LEU A 613 26.82 -22.79 -7.71
C LEU A 613 25.99 -21.54 -8.08
N GLY A 614 25.13 -21.63 -9.10
CA GLY A 614 24.16 -20.57 -9.36
C GLY A 614 23.35 -20.30 -8.09
N THR A 615 22.99 -19.05 -7.79
CA THR A 615 22.17 -18.73 -6.61
C THR A 615 20.88 -18.06 -7.05
N LEU A 616 19.75 -18.74 -6.88
CA LEU A 616 18.42 -18.22 -7.20
C LEU A 616 17.76 -17.66 -5.94
N PHE A 617 17.31 -16.40 -5.96
CA PHE A 617 16.53 -15.81 -4.86
C PHE A 617 15.13 -15.37 -5.28
N CYS A 618 14.13 -15.64 -4.44
CA CYS A 618 12.82 -14.98 -4.42
C CYS A 618 12.84 -13.88 -3.32
N LEU A 619 12.82 -12.59 -3.65
CA LEU A 619 13.26 -11.54 -2.71
C LEU A 619 12.27 -10.43 -2.37
N LYS A 620 12.24 -10.05 -1.08
CA LYS A 620 11.88 -8.73 -0.55
C LYS A 620 13.09 -7.90 -0.07
N VAL A 621 12.80 -6.62 0.17
CA VAL A 621 13.62 -5.40 0.02
C VAL A 621 14.85 -5.18 0.89
N HIS A 622 14.93 -5.60 2.15
CA HIS A 622 16.18 -5.38 2.89
C HIS A 622 17.36 -6.18 2.31
N SER A 623 17.06 -7.23 1.55
CA SER A 623 18.03 -8.04 0.81
C SER A 623 18.19 -7.57 -0.65
N PHE A 624 17.36 -6.66 -1.15
CA PHE A 624 17.35 -6.27 -2.56
C PHE A 624 18.63 -5.53 -2.96
N ALA A 625 19.14 -4.62 -2.13
CA ALA A 625 20.40 -3.94 -2.44
C ALA A 625 21.59 -4.89 -2.52
N VAL A 626 21.66 -5.94 -1.69
CA VAL A 626 22.75 -6.95 -1.76
C VAL A 626 22.56 -7.90 -2.91
N SER A 627 21.35 -8.39 -3.12
CA SER A 627 21.11 -9.38 -4.16
C SER A 627 21.14 -8.76 -5.54
N VAL A 628 20.66 -7.53 -5.73
CA VAL A 628 20.85 -6.76 -6.97
C VAL A 628 22.31 -6.38 -7.16
N THR A 629 23.04 -6.06 -6.11
CA THR A 629 24.47 -5.76 -6.26
C THR A 629 25.30 -7.01 -6.56
N ASN A 630 25.02 -8.13 -5.89
CA ASN A 630 25.65 -9.42 -6.21
C ASN A 630 25.25 -9.89 -7.61
N TYR A 631 24.03 -9.58 -8.06
CA TYR A 631 23.56 -9.81 -9.42
C TYR A 631 24.27 -8.90 -10.44
N ILE A 632 24.52 -7.63 -10.13
CA ILE A 632 25.28 -6.71 -10.99
C ILE A 632 26.77 -7.12 -11.06
N GLU A 633 27.35 -7.62 -9.96
CA GLU A 633 28.74 -8.07 -9.92
C GLU A 633 28.93 -9.48 -10.52
N TYR A 634 27.91 -10.35 -10.38
CA TYR A 634 27.94 -11.76 -10.81
C TYR A 634 26.66 -12.17 -11.57
N PRO A 635 26.33 -11.52 -12.70
CA PRO A 635 25.07 -11.75 -13.42
C PRO A 635 24.94 -13.18 -13.96
N GLU A 636 26.06 -13.88 -14.18
CA GLU A 636 26.06 -15.28 -14.62
C GLU A 636 25.93 -16.30 -13.48
N SER A 637 25.95 -15.85 -12.21
CA SER A 637 26.01 -16.76 -11.04
C SER A 637 24.97 -16.47 -9.99
N VAL A 638 24.34 -15.31 -10.01
CA VAL A 638 23.20 -14.96 -9.15
C VAL A 638 22.04 -14.68 -10.08
N HIS A 639 20.85 -15.18 -9.72
CA HIS A 639 19.65 -15.04 -10.51
C HIS A 639 18.48 -14.67 -9.60
N LEU A 640 17.58 -13.84 -10.10
CA LEU A 640 16.39 -13.38 -9.36
C LEU A 640 15.14 -13.72 -10.17
N ILE A 641 14.14 -14.28 -9.49
CA ILE A 641 12.80 -14.44 -10.05
C ILE A 641 11.81 -13.61 -9.25
N ARG A 642 10.75 -13.17 -9.94
CA ARG A 642 9.73 -12.30 -9.38
C ARG A 642 8.82 -13.06 -8.40
N GLY A 643 8.57 -12.47 -7.23
CA GLY A 643 7.52 -12.89 -6.32
C GLY A 643 6.30 -11.98 -6.37
N ASN A 644 5.24 -12.37 -5.65
CA ASN A 644 3.99 -11.60 -5.59
C ASN A 644 4.16 -10.25 -4.88
N HIS A 645 5.18 -10.11 -4.03
CA HIS A 645 5.49 -8.86 -3.35
C HIS A 645 6.31 -7.89 -4.21
N GLU A 646 6.76 -8.29 -5.39
CA GLU A 646 7.45 -7.41 -6.35
C GLU A 646 6.40 -6.77 -7.28
N ALA A 647 5.23 -6.47 -6.71
CA ALA A 647 4.11 -5.75 -7.31
C ALA A 647 3.77 -4.52 -6.45
N ALA A 648 3.53 -3.37 -7.09
CA ALA A 648 3.46 -2.06 -6.44
C ALA A 648 2.32 -1.97 -5.41
N ASP A 649 1.15 -2.46 -5.76
CA ASP A 649 -0.02 -2.58 -4.89
C ASP A 649 0.30 -3.39 -3.62
N ILE A 650 0.97 -4.52 -3.80
CA ILE A 650 1.32 -5.42 -2.71
C ILE A 650 2.41 -4.82 -1.83
N ASN A 651 3.54 -4.39 -2.38
CA ASN A 651 4.63 -3.88 -1.55
C ASN A 651 4.33 -2.51 -0.91
N ALA A 652 3.43 -1.71 -1.47
CA ALA A 652 2.91 -0.53 -0.79
C ALA A 652 2.16 -0.92 0.49
N LEU A 653 1.28 -1.92 0.41
CA LEU A 653 0.48 -2.40 1.54
C LEU A 653 1.34 -3.10 2.60
N PHE A 654 2.32 -3.89 2.18
CA PHE A 654 3.14 -4.73 3.07
C PHE A 654 4.48 -4.09 3.48
N GLY A 655 4.55 -2.75 3.48
CA GLY A 655 5.54 -1.97 4.22
C GLY A 655 6.78 -1.49 3.45
N PHE A 656 6.98 -1.87 2.18
CA PHE A 656 8.16 -1.44 1.43
C PHE A 656 8.15 0.07 1.14
N ARG A 657 7.00 0.60 0.71
CA ARG A 657 6.86 2.04 0.44
C ARG A 657 7.16 2.87 1.68
N ILE A 658 6.66 2.42 2.83
CA ILE A 658 6.90 3.05 4.13
C ILE A 658 8.39 2.99 4.47
N GLU A 659 9.04 1.84 4.26
CA GLU A 659 10.47 1.69 4.52
C GLU A 659 11.32 2.67 3.69
N CYS A 660 11.04 2.84 2.40
CA CYS A 660 11.74 3.82 1.57
C CYS A 660 11.58 5.25 2.12
N ILE A 661 10.36 5.61 2.52
CA ILE A 661 10.04 6.93 3.10
C ILE A 661 10.78 7.14 4.43
N GLU A 662 10.74 6.16 5.32
CA GLU A 662 11.42 6.24 6.62
C GLU A 662 12.94 6.38 6.49
N ARG A 663 13.53 5.69 5.50
CA ARG A 663 14.99 5.62 5.34
C ARG A 663 15.59 6.78 4.58
N MET A 664 14.87 7.30 3.59
CA MET A 664 15.39 8.25 2.62
C MET A 664 14.66 9.60 2.66
N GLY A 665 13.56 9.71 3.40
CA GLY A 665 12.67 10.87 3.42
C GLY A 665 11.48 10.68 2.47
N GLU A 666 10.44 11.51 2.60
CA GLU A 666 9.19 11.32 1.85
C GLU A 666 9.38 11.40 0.32
N ASN A 667 9.97 12.47 -0.19
CA ASN A 667 10.15 12.66 -1.63
C ASN A 667 11.12 11.63 -2.23
N ASP A 668 12.31 11.51 -1.65
CA ASP A 668 13.37 10.59 -2.10
C ASP A 668 12.96 9.12 -1.92
N GLY A 669 12.23 8.81 -0.85
CA GLY A 669 11.70 7.48 -0.57
C GLY A 669 10.57 7.08 -1.52
N ILE A 670 9.63 7.98 -1.82
CA ILE A 670 8.60 7.72 -2.84
C ILE A 670 9.25 7.53 -4.21
N TRP A 671 10.21 8.39 -4.56
CA TRP A 671 10.95 8.26 -5.83
C TRP A 671 11.69 6.92 -5.92
N ALA A 672 12.42 6.54 -4.88
CA ALA A 672 13.13 5.26 -4.81
C ALA A 672 12.16 4.08 -4.92
N TRP A 673 11.04 4.11 -4.18
CA TRP A 673 10.00 3.07 -4.24
C TRP A 673 9.40 2.94 -5.65
N THR A 674 9.09 4.04 -6.32
CA THR A 674 8.61 4.03 -7.71
C THR A 674 9.65 3.40 -8.63
N ARG A 675 10.92 3.80 -8.49
CA ARG A 675 12.03 3.28 -9.29
C ARG A 675 12.23 1.78 -9.12
N PHE A 676 12.12 1.28 -7.89
CA PHE A 676 12.16 -0.16 -7.59
C PHE A 676 11.02 -0.92 -8.27
N ASN A 677 9.80 -0.38 -8.25
CA ASN A 677 8.65 -1.05 -8.89
C ASN A 677 8.76 -1.09 -10.41
N GLN A 678 9.34 -0.06 -11.04
CA GLN A 678 9.68 -0.10 -12.47
C GLN A 678 10.65 -1.25 -12.77
N LEU A 679 11.69 -1.40 -11.95
CA LEU A 679 12.65 -2.50 -12.08
C LEU A 679 12.00 -3.87 -11.86
N PHE A 680 11.13 -4.02 -10.87
CA PHE A 680 10.44 -5.28 -10.57
C PHE A 680 9.62 -5.83 -11.74
N ASN A 681 9.09 -4.95 -12.60
CA ASN A 681 8.36 -5.35 -13.79
C ASN A 681 9.24 -6.07 -14.83
N TYR A 682 10.56 -5.86 -14.77
CA TYR A 682 11.54 -6.55 -15.61
C TYR A 682 12.03 -7.87 -15.02
N LEU A 683 11.67 -8.27 -13.79
CA LEU A 683 12.19 -9.51 -13.21
C LEU A 683 11.76 -10.75 -14.01
N PRO A 684 12.66 -11.72 -14.28
CA PRO A 684 12.29 -13.04 -14.78
C PRO A 684 11.21 -13.68 -13.91
N LEU A 685 10.34 -14.50 -14.50
CA LEU A 685 9.16 -15.02 -13.80
C LEU A 685 9.33 -16.46 -13.32
N ALA A 686 10.23 -17.22 -13.94
CA ALA A 686 10.57 -18.58 -13.54
C ALA A 686 12.02 -18.90 -13.92
N ALA A 687 12.55 -20.01 -13.41
CA ALA A 687 13.84 -20.53 -13.79
C ALA A 687 13.78 -22.04 -14.02
N LEU A 688 14.43 -22.53 -15.07
CA LEU A 688 14.48 -23.93 -15.45
C LEU A 688 15.91 -24.45 -15.26
N ILE A 689 16.12 -25.31 -14.27
CA ILE A 689 17.41 -25.91 -13.93
C ILE A 689 17.55 -27.25 -14.65
N GLU A 690 18.59 -27.39 -15.46
CA GLU A 690 18.91 -28.59 -16.26
C GLU A 690 17.72 -29.13 -17.08
N LYS A 691 16.76 -28.27 -17.43
CA LYS A 691 15.50 -28.66 -18.10
C LYS A 691 14.67 -29.72 -17.37
N LYS A 692 14.95 -29.98 -16.09
CA LYS A 692 14.28 -31.00 -15.27
C LYS A 692 13.57 -30.42 -14.06
N ILE A 693 14.03 -29.28 -13.53
CA ILE A 693 13.45 -28.64 -12.35
C ILE A 693 13.00 -27.23 -12.72
N ILE A 694 11.73 -26.90 -12.50
CA ILE A 694 11.25 -25.53 -12.66
C ILE A 694 11.09 -24.85 -11.29
N CYS A 695 11.60 -23.63 -11.18
CA CYS A 695 11.46 -22.77 -10.02
C CYS A 695 10.50 -21.63 -10.34
N MET A 696 9.54 -21.39 -9.44
CA MET A 696 8.56 -20.31 -9.53
C MET A 696 8.18 -19.82 -8.13
N HIS A 697 7.55 -18.65 -7.99
CA HIS A 697 7.16 -18.16 -6.67
C HIS A 697 5.86 -18.80 -6.17
N GLY A 698 4.78 -18.59 -6.91
CA GLY A 698 3.44 -19.14 -6.75
C GLY A 698 3.38 -20.62 -7.09
N GLY A 699 2.72 -20.94 -8.20
CA GLY A 699 2.58 -22.31 -8.67
C GLY A 699 2.00 -22.36 -10.07
N ILE A 700 1.55 -23.54 -10.49
CA ILE A 700 0.99 -23.74 -11.84
C ILE A 700 -0.48 -23.30 -11.96
N GLY A 701 -1.17 -23.19 -10.82
CA GLY A 701 -2.56 -22.73 -10.75
C GLY A 701 -3.50 -23.41 -11.74
N ARG A 702 -4.41 -22.63 -12.35
CA ARG A 702 -5.45 -23.14 -13.26
C ARG A 702 -5.01 -23.14 -14.73
N SER A 703 -4.09 -22.27 -15.11
CA SER A 703 -3.88 -21.87 -16.51
C SER A 703 -2.54 -22.32 -17.09
N ILE A 704 -1.60 -22.73 -16.24
CA ILE A 704 -0.23 -23.06 -16.65
C ILE A 704 -0.15 -24.57 -16.86
N HIS A 705 -0.16 -24.98 -18.12
CA HIS A 705 -0.02 -26.36 -18.54
C HIS A 705 1.32 -26.63 -19.23
N SER A 706 2.02 -25.60 -19.70
CA SER A 706 3.35 -25.75 -20.28
C SER A 706 4.30 -24.59 -19.96
N VAL A 707 5.60 -24.86 -19.95
CA VAL A 707 6.65 -23.86 -19.66
C VAL A 707 6.65 -22.76 -20.73
N GLU A 708 6.35 -23.11 -21.98
CA GLU A 708 6.29 -22.17 -23.11
C GLU A 708 5.18 -21.11 -22.90
N GLN A 709 4.15 -21.39 -22.10
CA GLN A 709 3.15 -20.39 -21.75
C GLN A 709 3.72 -19.27 -20.88
N ILE A 710 4.71 -19.59 -20.03
CA ILE A 710 5.42 -18.61 -19.20
C ILE A 710 6.43 -17.85 -20.05
N GLU A 711 7.16 -18.54 -20.94
CA GLU A 711 8.16 -17.93 -21.83
C GLU A 711 7.57 -16.86 -22.75
N LYS A 712 6.31 -17.02 -23.16
CA LYS A 712 5.59 -16.08 -24.01
C LYS A 712 5.17 -14.77 -23.32
N LEU A 713 5.34 -14.66 -22.00
CA LEU A 713 5.06 -13.41 -21.30
C LEU A 713 6.19 -12.41 -21.57
N GLU A 714 5.83 -11.28 -22.18
CA GLU A 714 6.76 -10.20 -22.49
C GLU A 714 6.99 -9.31 -21.27
N ARG A 715 8.25 -8.99 -20.98
CA ARG A 715 8.66 -8.06 -19.91
C ARG A 715 9.06 -6.71 -20.51
N PRO A 716 8.77 -5.56 -19.87
CA PRO A 716 8.23 -5.44 -18.52
C PRO A 716 6.74 -5.82 -18.46
N ILE A 717 6.37 -6.61 -17.45
CA ILE A 717 4.97 -7.00 -17.25
C ILE A 717 4.51 -6.47 -15.91
N THR A 718 3.30 -5.96 -15.86
CA THR A 718 2.71 -5.44 -14.63
C THR A 718 1.59 -6.36 -14.16
N MET A 719 1.23 -6.27 -12.87
CA MET A 719 0.10 -7.04 -12.38
C MET A 719 -1.21 -6.62 -13.03
N ASP A 720 -1.31 -5.45 -13.67
CA ASP A 720 -2.50 -4.94 -14.38
C ASP A 720 -2.75 -5.46 -15.79
N ALA A 721 -1.79 -6.16 -16.39
CA ALA A 721 -1.85 -6.66 -17.75
C ALA A 721 -2.91 -7.77 -18.02
N GLY A 722 -3.92 -7.97 -17.18
CA GLY A 722 -4.94 -9.02 -17.36
C GLY A 722 -4.47 -10.47 -17.16
N SER A 723 -3.17 -10.78 -17.23
CA SER A 723 -2.64 -12.14 -17.38
C SER A 723 -2.97 -13.10 -16.23
N ILE A 724 -3.77 -14.14 -16.53
CA ILE A 724 -4.11 -15.23 -15.60
C ILE A 724 -2.88 -16.10 -15.32
N ILE A 725 -2.00 -16.29 -16.31
CA ILE A 725 -0.75 -17.04 -16.17
C ILE A 725 0.15 -16.33 -15.14
N LEU A 726 0.30 -15.00 -15.24
CA LEU A 726 1.09 -14.24 -14.26
C LEU A 726 0.48 -14.34 -12.86
N MET A 727 -0.84 -14.25 -12.75
CA MET A 727 -1.55 -14.39 -11.46
C MET A 727 -1.30 -15.77 -10.84
N ASP A 728 -1.51 -16.85 -11.59
CA ASP A 728 -1.27 -18.22 -11.10
C ASP A 728 0.20 -18.43 -10.70
N LEU A 729 1.14 -17.94 -11.53
CA LEU A 729 2.57 -18.10 -11.33
C LEU A 729 3.08 -17.41 -10.08
N LEU A 730 2.44 -16.33 -9.64
CA LEU A 730 2.84 -15.59 -8.44
C LEU A 730 1.99 -15.90 -7.20
N TRP A 731 0.74 -16.37 -7.34
CA TRP A 731 -0.22 -16.44 -6.23
C TRP A 731 -0.88 -17.79 -5.97
N SER A 732 -0.76 -18.76 -6.88
CA SER A 732 -1.37 -20.07 -6.65
C SER A 732 -0.60 -20.90 -5.62
N ASP A 733 -1.31 -21.79 -4.92
CA ASP A 733 -0.74 -22.70 -3.93
C ASP A 733 -1.12 -24.16 -4.22
N PRO A 734 -0.33 -25.16 -3.79
CA PRO A 734 -0.81 -26.53 -3.70
C PRO A 734 -2.01 -26.65 -2.74
N THR A 735 -2.84 -27.68 -2.92
CA THR A 735 -3.91 -28.00 -1.96
C THR A 735 -3.34 -28.40 -0.59
N GLU A 736 -4.15 -28.36 0.48
CA GLU A 736 -3.67 -28.59 1.86
C GLU A 736 -2.89 -29.90 2.04
N ASN A 737 -3.21 -30.95 1.28
CA ASN A 737 -2.54 -32.25 1.30
C ASN A 737 -2.76 -33.04 -0.01
N ASP A 738 -1.98 -34.10 -0.20
CA ASP A 738 -2.00 -34.96 -1.40
C ASP A 738 -3.32 -35.74 -1.62
N SER A 739 -4.29 -35.71 -0.70
CA SER A 739 -5.59 -36.36 -0.92
C SER A 739 -6.59 -35.48 -1.68
N VAL A 740 -6.30 -34.19 -1.81
CA VAL A 740 -7.21 -33.23 -2.46
C VAL A 740 -6.73 -32.95 -3.89
N GLU A 741 -7.35 -33.64 -4.85
CA GLU A 741 -7.10 -33.47 -6.28
C GLU A 741 -7.88 -32.29 -6.90
N GLY A 742 -7.44 -31.89 -8.10
CA GLY A 742 -8.09 -30.89 -8.94
C GLY A 742 -7.83 -29.46 -8.50
N LEU A 743 -8.72 -28.54 -8.90
CA LEU A 743 -8.64 -27.13 -8.51
C LEU A 743 -9.62 -26.83 -7.39
N ARG A 744 -9.20 -26.05 -6.40
CA ARG A 744 -10.10 -25.47 -5.38
C ARG A 744 -9.96 -23.96 -5.33
N PRO A 745 -10.98 -23.23 -4.84
CA PRO A 745 -10.83 -21.83 -4.50
C PRO A 745 -9.70 -21.64 -3.48
N ASN A 746 -8.85 -20.65 -3.69
CA ASN A 746 -7.82 -20.28 -2.71
C ASN A 746 -8.41 -19.35 -1.65
N ALA A 747 -8.00 -19.54 -0.40
CA ALA A 747 -8.40 -18.69 0.72
C ALA A 747 -7.77 -17.28 0.66
N ARG A 748 -6.71 -17.08 -0.12
CA ARG A 748 -6.02 -15.78 -0.33
C ARG A 748 -6.81 -14.71 -1.08
N GLY A 749 -7.97 -15.06 -1.63
CA GLY A 749 -8.81 -14.09 -2.31
C GLY A 749 -9.58 -14.65 -3.51
N PRO A 750 -10.64 -13.93 -3.94
CA PRO A 750 -11.48 -14.35 -5.05
C PRO A 750 -10.64 -14.43 -6.33
N GLY A 751 -10.90 -15.42 -7.20
CA GLY A 751 -10.14 -15.57 -8.45
C GLY A 751 -8.78 -16.25 -8.34
N LEU A 752 -8.27 -16.52 -7.13
CA LEU A 752 -7.10 -17.38 -6.90
C LEU A 752 -7.52 -18.85 -6.71
N VAL A 753 -6.61 -19.77 -7.01
CA VAL A 753 -6.85 -21.22 -6.91
C VAL A 753 -5.75 -21.93 -6.13
N THR A 754 -6.12 -23.06 -5.53
CA THR A 754 -5.17 -24.10 -5.16
C THR A 754 -5.25 -25.26 -6.15
N PHE A 755 -4.15 -25.99 -6.33
CA PHE A 755 -4.03 -27.09 -7.28
C PHE A 755 -3.55 -28.39 -6.63
N GLY A 756 -4.22 -29.49 -6.98
CA GLY A 756 -3.97 -30.83 -6.45
C GLY A 756 -2.74 -31.51 -7.04
N PRO A 757 -2.34 -32.66 -6.46
CA PRO A 757 -1.16 -33.40 -6.90
C PRO A 757 -1.30 -34.02 -8.30
N ASP A 758 -2.54 -34.29 -8.74
CA ASP A 758 -2.88 -34.72 -10.09
C ASP A 758 -2.40 -33.71 -11.14
N ARG A 759 -2.61 -32.41 -10.89
CA ARG A 759 -2.19 -31.32 -11.77
C ARG A 759 -0.67 -31.18 -11.80
N VAL A 760 -0.01 -31.31 -10.64
CA VAL A 760 1.46 -31.32 -10.56
C VAL A 760 2.04 -32.46 -11.39
N THR A 761 1.50 -33.66 -11.22
CA THR A 761 1.94 -34.86 -11.95
C THR A 761 1.76 -34.69 -13.46
N GLU A 762 0.59 -34.19 -13.88
CA GLU A 762 0.28 -33.94 -15.29
C GLU A 762 1.21 -32.87 -15.90
N PHE A 763 1.42 -31.76 -15.20
CA PHE A 763 2.30 -30.69 -15.63
C PHE A 763 3.74 -31.19 -15.77
N CYS A 764 4.26 -31.90 -14.76
CA CYS A 764 5.62 -32.45 -14.80
C CYS A 764 5.79 -33.41 -15.98
N LYS A 765 4.83 -34.34 -16.15
CA LYS A 765 4.84 -35.30 -17.26
C LYS A 765 4.81 -34.61 -18.62
N LYS A 766 3.93 -33.63 -18.82
CA LYS A 766 3.77 -32.92 -20.09
C LYS A 766 5.03 -32.12 -20.48
N ASN A 767 5.68 -31.51 -19.49
CA ASN A 767 6.85 -30.67 -19.71
C ASN A 767 8.18 -31.42 -19.56
N LYS A 768 8.14 -32.75 -19.36
CA LYS A 768 9.31 -33.59 -19.10
C LYS A 768 10.15 -33.12 -17.89
N LEU A 769 9.47 -32.55 -16.90
CA LEU A 769 10.05 -32.10 -15.64
C LEU A 769 9.91 -33.20 -14.57
N GLN A 770 10.81 -33.17 -13.61
CA GLN A 770 10.83 -34.09 -12.48
C GLN A 770 10.43 -33.42 -11.17
N LEU A 771 10.59 -32.09 -11.07
CA LEU A 771 10.34 -31.34 -9.84
C LEU A 771 9.91 -29.89 -10.12
N ILE A 772 8.94 -29.42 -9.34
CA ILE A 772 8.60 -28.00 -9.16
C ILE A 772 9.17 -27.54 -7.83
N ILE A 773 9.99 -26.49 -7.81
CA ILE A 773 10.40 -25.79 -6.59
C ILE A 773 9.64 -24.48 -6.52
N ARG A 774 8.95 -24.22 -5.40
CA ARG A 774 8.16 -23.01 -5.19
C ARG A 774 8.35 -22.41 -3.81
N ALA A 775 7.91 -21.16 -3.61
CA ALA A 775 8.11 -20.43 -2.36
C ALA A 775 6.79 -19.99 -1.69
N HIS A 776 6.58 -18.70 -1.37
CA HIS A 776 5.31 -18.06 -0.96
C HIS A 776 4.66 -18.53 0.36
N GLU A 777 4.58 -19.83 0.65
CA GLU A 777 3.95 -20.38 1.85
C GLU A 777 4.97 -20.62 2.96
N CYS A 778 4.63 -20.16 4.17
CA CYS A 778 5.45 -20.43 5.34
C CYS A 778 5.24 -21.87 5.80
N VAL A 779 6.31 -22.66 5.80
CA VAL A 779 6.31 -24.07 6.19
C VAL A 779 7.25 -24.28 7.38
N MET A 780 6.87 -25.14 8.32
CA MET A 780 7.51 -25.21 9.65
C MET A 780 8.99 -25.55 9.61
N ASP A 781 9.40 -26.47 8.74
CA ASP A 781 10.81 -26.88 8.58
C ASP A 781 11.56 -26.04 7.54
N GLY A 782 10.96 -24.94 7.06
CA GLY A 782 11.50 -24.12 5.98
C GLY A 782 11.42 -24.79 4.60
N PHE A 783 11.08 -26.08 4.51
CA PHE A 783 10.70 -26.73 3.25
C PHE A 783 9.61 -27.80 3.50
N GLU A 784 8.80 -28.09 2.48
CA GLU A 784 7.76 -29.10 2.54
C GLU A 784 7.57 -29.78 1.19
N ARG A 785 7.26 -31.09 1.19
CA ARG A 785 7.02 -31.88 -0.02
C ARG A 785 5.52 -32.00 -0.29
N PHE A 786 5.16 -32.04 -1.57
CA PHE A 786 3.81 -32.25 -2.07
C PHE A 786 3.84 -33.10 -3.33
N ALA A 787 2.72 -33.74 -3.68
CA ALA A 787 2.57 -34.58 -4.85
C ALA A 787 3.65 -35.67 -4.93
N GLN A 788 3.79 -36.45 -3.85
CA GLN A 788 4.81 -37.50 -3.72
C GLN A 788 6.26 -36.98 -3.88
N GLY A 789 6.49 -35.69 -3.65
CA GLY A 789 7.80 -35.04 -3.78
C GLY A 789 8.09 -34.44 -5.16
N GLN A 790 7.13 -34.44 -6.08
CA GLN A 790 7.24 -33.74 -7.37
C GLN A 790 7.06 -32.23 -7.24
N LEU A 791 6.66 -31.73 -6.06
CA LEU A 791 6.69 -30.31 -5.71
C LEU A 791 7.33 -30.11 -4.33
N ILE A 792 8.19 -29.10 -4.21
CA ILE A 792 8.76 -28.65 -2.93
C ILE A 792 8.43 -27.18 -2.71
N THR A 793 7.78 -26.87 -1.60
CA THR A 793 7.61 -25.51 -1.07
C THR A 793 8.84 -25.15 -0.23
N LEU A 794 9.43 -23.97 -0.42
CA LEU A 794 10.66 -23.50 0.22
C LEU A 794 10.47 -22.11 0.84
N PHE A 795 10.89 -21.94 2.08
CA PHE A 795 10.80 -20.70 2.84
C PHE A 795 12.11 -20.47 3.61
N SER A 796 12.78 -19.34 3.37
CA SER A 796 14.16 -19.12 3.86
C SER A 796 14.27 -18.20 5.08
N ALA A 797 13.19 -17.56 5.50
CA ALA A 797 13.15 -16.71 6.69
C ALA A 797 12.79 -17.52 7.95
N THR A 798 13.60 -17.38 9.02
CA THR A 798 13.33 -18.05 10.31
C THR A 798 12.37 -17.24 11.16
N ASN A 799 11.59 -17.92 11.99
CA ASN A 799 10.60 -17.30 12.90
C ASN A 799 9.84 -16.17 12.20
N TYR A 800 9.21 -16.52 11.09
CA TYR A 800 8.59 -15.56 10.21
C TYR A 800 7.59 -14.71 10.96
N CYS A 801 7.66 -13.41 10.72
CA CYS A 801 6.93 -12.37 11.43
C CYS A 801 7.05 -12.45 12.97
N GLY A 802 8.12 -13.04 13.50
CA GLY A 802 8.36 -13.23 14.93
C GLY A 802 7.39 -14.18 15.65
N THR A 803 6.47 -14.83 14.93
CA THR A 803 5.36 -15.60 15.50
C THR A 803 5.24 -17.03 14.99
N ALA A 804 5.77 -17.33 13.79
CA ALA A 804 5.62 -18.64 13.18
C ALA A 804 6.53 -19.71 13.81
N ASN A 805 7.65 -19.32 14.43
CA ASN A 805 8.67 -20.22 14.97
C ASN A 805 9.18 -21.28 13.96
N ASN A 806 9.04 -21.03 12.66
CA ASN A 806 9.51 -21.91 11.61
C ASN A 806 11.04 -21.82 11.43
N ALA A 807 11.63 -22.90 10.96
CA ALA A 807 12.99 -22.88 10.41
C ALA A 807 12.99 -22.17 9.04
N GLY A 808 14.16 -21.67 8.64
CA GLY A 808 14.42 -21.19 7.29
C GLY A 808 15.28 -22.22 6.56
N ALA A 809 14.99 -22.51 5.30
CA ALA A 809 15.77 -23.47 4.52
C ALA A 809 16.21 -22.92 3.16
N ILE A 810 17.26 -23.51 2.61
CA ILE A 810 17.69 -23.39 1.21
C ILE A 810 17.81 -24.80 0.62
N LEU A 811 17.68 -24.93 -0.69
CA LEU A 811 17.92 -26.18 -1.40
C LEU A 811 19.23 -26.10 -2.18
N VAL A 812 20.12 -27.05 -1.95
CA VAL A 812 21.34 -27.21 -2.74
C VAL A 812 21.10 -28.32 -3.76
N VAL A 813 21.04 -27.95 -5.04
CA VAL A 813 20.92 -28.86 -6.17
C VAL A 813 22.31 -29.19 -6.68
N GLY A 814 22.74 -30.45 -6.53
CA GLY A 814 24.03 -30.92 -7.04
C GLY A 814 24.00 -31.22 -8.54
N ARG A 815 25.17 -31.48 -9.14
CA ARG A 815 25.31 -31.82 -10.58
C ARG A 815 24.52 -33.06 -11.00
N GLY A 816 24.36 -34.03 -10.09
CA GLY A 816 23.51 -35.20 -10.31
C GLY A 816 22.03 -34.96 -10.02
N LEU A 817 21.58 -33.69 -9.98
CA LEU A 817 20.22 -33.28 -9.60
C LEU A 817 19.75 -33.79 -8.24
N VAL A 818 20.71 -34.11 -7.36
CA VAL A 818 20.42 -34.44 -5.96
C VAL A 818 20.09 -33.16 -5.22
N VAL A 819 18.90 -33.10 -4.64
CA VAL A 819 18.42 -31.93 -3.89
C VAL A 819 18.63 -32.15 -2.40
N VAL A 820 19.42 -31.27 -1.78
CA VAL A 820 19.76 -31.33 -0.35
C VAL A 820 19.24 -30.08 0.36
N PRO A 821 18.23 -30.21 1.25
CA PRO A 821 17.80 -29.09 2.09
C PRO A 821 18.85 -28.76 3.17
N LYS A 822 19.08 -27.47 3.39
CA LYS A 822 19.97 -26.92 4.41
C LYS A 822 19.20 -25.88 5.22
N LEU A 823 19.17 -26.06 6.54
CA LEU A 823 18.26 -25.32 7.42
C LEU A 823 19.03 -24.40 8.38
N ILE A 824 18.39 -23.33 8.80
CA ILE A 824 18.73 -22.54 9.98
C ILE A 824 17.50 -22.48 10.89
N HIS A 825 17.73 -22.53 12.20
CA HIS A 825 16.66 -22.42 13.19
C HIS A 825 16.54 -21.00 13.75
N PRO A 826 15.38 -20.62 14.29
CA PRO A 826 15.24 -19.41 15.08
C PRO A 826 16.33 -19.31 16.16
N LEU A 827 16.83 -18.10 16.41
CA LEU A 827 17.73 -17.88 17.55
C LEU A 827 16.90 -17.98 18.85
N PRO A 828 17.42 -18.64 19.91
CA PRO A 828 16.70 -18.76 21.17
C PRO A 828 16.44 -17.38 21.80
N PRO A 829 15.31 -17.19 22.50
CA PRO A 829 15.10 -15.99 23.30
C PRO A 829 16.16 -15.94 24.41
N PRO A 830 16.69 -14.74 24.75
CA PRO A 830 17.74 -14.63 25.75
C PRO A 830 17.25 -15.15 27.11
N LEU A 831 17.98 -16.11 27.68
CA LEU A 831 17.76 -16.61 29.04
C LEU A 831 18.00 -15.47 30.03
N GLN A 832 16.96 -15.05 30.76
CA GLN A 832 17.14 -14.22 31.96
C GLN A 832 17.81 -15.07 33.04
N SER A 833 19.12 -14.94 33.19
CA SER A 833 19.85 -15.48 34.33
C SER A 833 19.90 -14.45 35.47
N PRO A 834 19.96 -14.89 36.75
CA PRO A 834 19.80 -14.01 37.91
C PRO A 834 20.92 -12.96 37.97
N GLU A 835 20.53 -11.74 38.35
CA GLU A 835 21.40 -10.59 38.57
C GLU A 835 22.52 -10.93 39.57
N THR A 836 23.76 -11.20 39.12
CA THR A 836 25.03 -11.01 39.89
C THR A 836 26.27 -11.61 39.19
N SER A 837 26.64 -11.15 38.00
CA SER A 837 28.01 -11.39 37.47
C SER A 837 28.60 -10.21 36.68
N PRO A 838 29.91 -9.90 36.81
CA PRO A 838 30.51 -8.63 36.38
C PRO A 838 31.08 -8.62 34.95
N GLU A 839 30.69 -9.57 34.07
CA GLU A 839 31.23 -9.67 32.70
C GLU A 839 30.39 -8.90 31.64
N ARG A 840 29.51 -8.00 32.10
CA ARG A 840 28.43 -7.34 31.35
C ARG A 840 28.81 -6.12 30.50
N VAL A 841 29.87 -6.18 29.69
CA VAL A 841 30.17 -5.07 28.75
C VAL A 841 30.30 -5.50 27.29
N MET A 842 30.55 -6.78 26.99
CA MET A 842 30.63 -7.26 25.61
C MET A 842 29.47 -8.16 25.17
N GLU A 843 28.75 -8.81 26.09
CA GLU A 843 27.60 -9.68 25.75
C GLU A 843 26.27 -8.93 25.56
N ASP A 844 26.09 -7.78 26.23
CA ASP A 844 24.85 -6.99 26.17
C ASP A 844 24.56 -6.43 24.77
N THR A 845 25.58 -6.23 23.93
CA THR A 845 25.36 -5.73 22.55
C THR A 845 24.77 -6.79 21.63
N TRP A 846 25.05 -8.08 21.84
CA TRP A 846 24.46 -9.14 21.03
C TRP A 846 23.02 -9.45 21.45
N MET A 847 22.73 -9.40 22.76
CA MET A 847 21.39 -9.64 23.30
C MET A 847 20.39 -8.54 22.94
N GLN A 848 20.82 -7.27 22.95
CA GLN A 848 19.96 -6.14 22.58
C GLN A 848 19.67 -6.09 21.07
N LEU A 849 20.58 -6.63 20.24
CA LEU A 849 20.39 -6.74 18.79
C LEU A 849 19.45 -7.89 18.39
N GLY A 850 19.47 -9.01 19.12
CA GLY A 850 18.49 -10.10 18.94
C GLY A 850 17.05 -9.64 19.19
N HIS A 851 16.84 -8.79 20.21
CA HIS A 851 15.55 -8.18 20.51
C HIS A 851 15.08 -7.22 19.39
N LEU A 852 16.02 -6.46 18.81
CA LEU A 852 15.76 -5.53 17.70
C LEU A 852 15.38 -6.24 16.39
N PHE A 853 15.96 -7.42 16.11
CA PHE A 853 15.57 -8.24 14.94
C PHE A 853 14.18 -8.85 15.09
N VAL A 854 13.85 -9.32 16.29
CA VAL A 854 12.53 -9.89 16.59
C VAL A 854 11.44 -8.81 16.50
N GLU A 855 11.68 -7.61 17.06
CA GLU A 855 10.76 -6.46 16.95
C GLU A 855 10.52 -6.00 15.50
N LEU A 856 11.50 -6.13 14.60
CA LEU A 856 11.38 -5.74 13.19
C LEU A 856 10.62 -6.76 12.32
N ASN A 857 10.55 -8.02 12.74
CA ASN A 857 9.82 -9.08 12.05
C ASN A 857 8.36 -9.15 12.49
N ILE A 858 8.07 -8.92 13.78
CA ILE A 858 6.71 -8.87 14.36
C ILE A 858 5.78 -7.88 13.64
N GLN A 859 6.36 -6.94 12.90
CA GLN A 859 5.70 -5.82 12.27
C GLN A 859 5.16 -6.07 10.85
N ARG A 860 5.33 -7.28 10.31
CA ARG A 860 4.98 -7.64 8.94
C ARG A 860 3.76 -8.57 8.94
N PRO A 861 2.71 -8.35 8.11
CA PRO A 861 1.61 -9.30 8.01
C PRO A 861 2.11 -10.65 7.46
N PRO A 862 1.83 -11.78 8.12
CA PRO A 862 2.35 -13.08 7.71
C PRO A 862 1.53 -13.67 6.56
N THR A 863 2.23 -14.32 5.64
CA THR A 863 1.69 -15.39 4.81
C THR A 863 1.32 -16.59 5.71
N PRO A 864 0.12 -17.18 5.59
CA PRO A 864 -0.37 -18.20 6.50
C PRO A 864 0.50 -19.45 6.47
N THR A 865 0.69 -20.08 7.65
CA THR A 865 1.45 -21.33 7.80
C THR A 865 0.60 -22.55 7.40
N ARG A 866 1.15 -23.44 6.59
CA ARG A 866 0.48 -24.69 6.18
C ARG A 866 0.48 -25.72 7.33
N GLY A 867 -0.66 -26.40 7.55
CA GLY A 867 -0.72 -27.64 8.34
C GLY A 867 -0.92 -27.58 9.87
N ARG A 868 -1.15 -26.42 10.50
CA ARG A 868 -1.46 -26.35 11.95
C ARG A 868 -2.98 -26.39 12.19
N PRO A 869 -3.53 -27.33 12.98
CA PRO A 869 -4.90 -27.20 13.47
C PRO A 869 -4.97 -25.95 14.35
N GLN A 870 -5.82 -24.99 13.99
CA GLN A 870 -6.02 -23.82 14.83
C GLN A 870 -6.74 -24.23 16.12
N PRO A 871 -6.27 -23.81 17.30
CA PRO A 871 -7.15 -23.77 18.46
C PRO A 871 -8.36 -22.89 18.11
N ASP A 872 -9.54 -23.20 18.65
CA ASP A 872 -10.82 -22.53 18.32
C ASP A 872 -10.81 -20.99 18.50
N HIS A 873 -9.74 -20.43 19.05
CA HIS A 873 -9.51 -19.00 19.26
C HIS A 873 -8.71 -18.27 18.15
N ASP A 874 -8.09 -18.96 17.18
CA ASP A 874 -7.13 -18.34 16.22
C ASP A 874 -7.65 -18.15 14.78
N ARG A 875 -8.96 -18.34 14.53
CA ARG A 875 -9.58 -18.05 13.21
C ARG A 875 -9.61 -16.56 12.81
N SER A 876 -9.03 -15.67 13.62
CA SER A 876 -9.07 -14.21 13.45
C SER A 876 -7.72 -13.57 13.03
N SER A 877 -6.70 -14.38 12.70
CA SER A 877 -5.41 -13.83 12.24
C SER A 877 -5.47 -13.29 10.80
N LEU A 878 -4.80 -12.15 10.57
CA LEU A 878 -4.66 -11.42 9.29
C LEU A 878 -4.00 -12.19 8.15
N ALA A 879 -3.64 -13.47 8.34
CA ALA A 879 -2.99 -14.30 7.33
C ALA A 879 -3.96 -14.95 6.33
N TYR A 880 -5.28 -14.74 6.45
CA TYR A 880 -6.30 -15.50 5.71
C TYR A 880 -7.32 -14.65 4.92
N ILE A 881 -6.95 -13.45 4.47
CA ILE A 881 -7.80 -12.61 3.59
C ILE A 881 -7.04 -12.23 2.32
#